data_AF-A0A2A2RHT8-F1
#
_entry.id   AF-A0A2A2RHT8-F1
#
_cell.length_a   1.000
_cell.length_b   1.000
_cell.length_c   1.000
_cell.angle_alpha   90.00
_cell.angle_beta   90.00
_cell.angle_gamma   90.00
#
_symmetry.space_group_name_H-M   'P 1'
#
loop_
_entity.id
_entity.type
_entity.pdbx_description
1 polymer ?
#
loop_
_entity_poly.entity_id
_entity_poly.type
_entity_poly.pdbx_seq_one_letter_code
_entity_poly.pdbx_strand_id
1 'polypeptide(L)'
;MQESLSWRATAPFRALRRALFDGPAAPAASPALLGNIDYPQDWSRVAPTLNVRGWSLHRDRIPLQAVRARLGRTPAAVEFGLERLDVLDHFRDHPGAERSGWIVKVDVPRFGRHLLQIEVQDANGIWHTAVSRPVRRTAAAAPPPPNTYAAWVAAYDTLTPEGADQIRQRLAGLSRKPLISVLLPVYDAPEKWLVRAIESVRRQLYPHWELCIADDASRQPHVRRVLERYQRRDPERIKVVCRDTNGHISAASNSALALAHGEFIALLDHDDELRPHALACVALELDAHPDADLVYSDEDKVDENGHRYDPYFKPDWNPDLFNVQNFISHLGVYRTLLVREVGGFRVGYEGSQDWDLAMRVIERSAPDRIRHIPKILYHWRSVPGSTALLIGAKNYAAQAAEKVIGEHFTRIGVEARLSPTKGSYWRVHYPLPAPAPRVTLVIPTRNRLEVLRPCLESLLGRTTYPDFEVLIVDNGSDDPATLAYLEEVARPAAGRAPVRVLPQPGEFNYSALNNAGVAATDAPLVALLNNDLEVIHGDWLDEMVAHALRPEIGCVGAKLYYPDDRIQHAGVILGVGGVAAHAWQTHPRGAAGQAHRNLLQQNLSAVTAACLVVRREVYLQAGGFNADELKVAFNDVDFCLKVRAAGYRNLWTPYAELYHHESASRGKEDTLEKRDRFRAEVEHMRATWGELLDCDPAYNPNLTLTINDFTLALPPRPWPRLA
;
A
#
# COMPACT_ATOMS: atom_id res chain seq x y z
N MET A 1 -5.01 29.55 50.98
CA MET A 1 -4.42 29.55 49.62
C MET A 1 -5.14 30.58 48.72
N GLN A 2 -5.27 31.84 49.15
CA GLN A 2 -6.07 32.87 48.43
C GLN A 2 -5.41 34.27 48.36
N GLU A 3 -4.13 34.41 48.74
CA GLU A 3 -3.44 35.71 48.74
C GLU A 3 -2.18 35.70 47.86
N SER A 4 -2.27 35.15 46.65
CA SER A 4 -1.20 35.27 45.66
C SER A 4 -1.54 36.33 44.61
N LEU A 5 -0.60 37.22 44.30
CA LEU A 5 -0.68 38.21 43.22
C LEU A 5 -0.97 37.58 41.84
N SER A 6 -0.61 36.31 41.62
CA SER A 6 -0.95 35.59 40.38
C SER A 6 -2.45 35.24 40.29
N TRP A 7 -3.14 35.14 41.43
CA TRP A 7 -4.58 34.86 41.51
C TRP A 7 -5.42 36.06 41.06
N ARG A 8 -5.02 37.28 41.45
CA ARG A 8 -5.70 38.52 41.07
C ARG A 8 -5.42 38.91 39.61
N ALA A 9 -4.21 38.67 39.11
CA ALA A 9 -3.82 38.96 37.72
C ALA A 9 -4.57 38.10 36.68
N THR A 10 -5.01 36.90 37.06
CA THR A 10 -5.72 35.98 36.17
C THR A 10 -7.25 35.99 36.37
N ALA A 11 -7.77 36.80 37.29
CA ALA A 11 -9.21 36.95 37.54
C ALA A 11 -10.02 37.43 36.31
N PRO A 12 -9.60 38.48 35.55
CA PRO A 12 -10.34 38.89 34.35
C PRO A 12 -10.26 37.84 33.23
N PHE A 13 -9.14 37.12 33.11
CA PHE A 13 -9.00 36.02 32.13
C PHE A 13 -9.80 34.77 32.50
N ARG A 14 -10.04 34.50 33.79
CA ARG A 14 -10.93 33.42 34.24
C ARG A 14 -12.40 33.80 34.15
N ALA A 15 -12.75 35.06 34.36
CA ALA A 15 -14.10 35.56 34.08
C ALA A 15 -14.39 35.51 32.57
N LEU A 16 -13.41 35.86 31.72
CA LEU A 16 -13.51 35.75 30.26
C LEU A 16 -13.52 34.29 29.80
N ARG A 17 -12.74 33.39 30.42
CA ARG A 17 -12.76 31.94 30.14
C ARG A 17 -14.05 31.27 30.62
N ARG A 18 -14.61 31.66 31.76
CA ARG A 18 -15.96 31.23 32.18
C ARG A 18 -17.05 31.78 31.25
N ALA A 19 -16.94 33.03 30.79
CA ALA A 19 -17.90 33.62 29.87
C ALA A 19 -17.80 33.06 28.43
N LEU A 20 -16.62 32.58 28.00
CA LEU A 20 -16.40 32.04 26.65
C LEU A 20 -16.44 30.50 26.57
N PHE A 21 -16.22 29.79 27.68
CA PHE A 21 -16.10 28.32 27.69
C PHE A 21 -16.96 27.59 28.74
N ASP A 22 -17.59 28.27 29.70
CA ASP A 22 -18.72 27.68 30.44
C ASP A 22 -20.02 28.07 29.72
N GLY A 23 -20.30 27.38 28.62
CA GLY A 23 -21.70 27.19 28.23
C GLY A 23 -22.37 26.33 29.30
N PRO A 24 -23.54 26.70 29.85
CA PRO A 24 -24.21 25.90 30.86
C PRO A 24 -24.51 24.49 30.34
N ALA A 25 -24.23 23.45 31.14
CA ALA A 25 -24.91 22.15 31.03
C ALA A 25 -26.44 22.38 31.15
N ALA A 26 -27.36 21.66 30.51
CA ALA A 26 -27.37 20.56 29.55
C ALA A 26 -28.74 20.64 28.80
N PRO A 27 -29.33 19.54 28.31
CA PRO A 27 -30.30 18.92 29.22
C PRO A 27 -30.18 17.39 29.18
N ALA A 28 -29.84 16.68 30.26
CA ALA A 28 -30.74 16.43 31.40
C ALA A 28 -31.99 17.31 31.39
N ALA A 29 -33.03 16.85 30.71
CA ALA A 29 -34.32 17.54 30.69
C ALA A 29 -35.05 17.42 32.04
N SER A 30 -34.55 16.59 32.97
CA SER A 30 -35.01 16.56 34.35
C SER A 30 -34.06 17.32 35.29
N PRO A 31 -34.56 18.25 36.12
CA PRO A 31 -33.75 18.92 37.14
C PRO A 31 -33.25 17.95 38.22
N ALA A 32 -33.84 16.75 38.32
CA ALA A 32 -33.48 15.72 39.28
C ALA A 32 -32.16 14.99 38.95
N LEU A 33 -31.59 15.18 37.75
CA LEU A 33 -30.41 14.44 37.30
C LEU A 33 -29.13 15.29 37.27
N LEU A 34 -28.02 14.62 37.56
CA LEU A 34 -26.66 14.94 37.15
C LEU A 34 -26.32 14.05 35.95
N GLY A 35 -25.53 14.55 35.02
CA GLY A 35 -25.09 13.73 33.88
C GLY A 35 -24.41 14.55 32.81
N ASN A 36 -23.72 13.86 31.93
CA ASN A 36 -23.11 14.45 30.75
C ASN A 36 -23.25 13.51 29.54
N ILE A 37 -23.19 14.10 28.36
CA ILE A 37 -23.05 13.38 27.09
C ILE A 37 -21.57 13.43 26.72
N ASP A 38 -20.92 12.26 26.64
CA ASP A 38 -19.52 12.16 26.24
C ASP A 38 -19.38 12.13 24.72
N TYR A 39 -20.39 11.62 24.00
CA TYR A 39 -20.40 11.51 22.54
C TYR A 39 -21.83 11.54 21.97
N PRO A 40 -22.08 12.15 20.79
CA PRO A 40 -21.13 12.99 20.05
C PRO A 40 -20.96 14.36 20.73
N GLN A 41 -19.76 14.93 20.61
CA GLN A 41 -19.51 16.31 21.07
C GLN A 41 -20.06 17.33 20.07
N ASP A 42 -20.06 16.99 18.77
CA ASP A 42 -20.67 17.76 17.70
C ASP A 42 -21.99 17.13 17.24
N TRP A 43 -23.08 17.88 17.38
CA TRP A 43 -24.43 17.47 16.98
C TRP A 43 -24.87 18.05 15.64
N SER A 44 -24.00 18.83 14.97
CA SER A 44 -24.28 19.44 13.68
C SER A 44 -24.14 18.46 12.52
N ARG A 45 -23.38 17.36 12.68
CA ARG A 45 -23.19 16.29 11.70
C ARG A 45 -23.58 14.93 12.25
N VAL A 46 -24.80 14.49 11.92
CA VAL A 46 -25.37 13.25 12.44
C VAL A 46 -25.22 12.11 11.42
N ALA A 47 -24.52 11.05 11.81
CA ALA A 47 -24.34 9.84 11.01
C ALA A 47 -25.66 9.07 10.76
N PRO A 48 -25.73 8.16 9.76
CA PRO A 48 -26.92 7.33 9.50
C PRO A 48 -27.36 6.52 10.72
N THR A 49 -26.40 6.04 11.50
CA THR A 49 -26.61 5.43 12.81
C THR A 49 -25.91 6.30 13.84
N LEU A 50 -26.69 6.92 14.72
CA LEU A 50 -26.22 7.80 15.77
C LEU A 50 -25.97 6.97 17.04
N ASN A 51 -24.72 6.97 17.50
CA ASN A 51 -24.35 6.47 18.82
C ASN A 51 -24.27 7.66 19.78
N VAL A 52 -25.02 7.61 20.87
CA VAL A 52 -24.96 8.61 21.95
C VAL A 52 -24.45 7.93 23.20
N ARG A 53 -23.40 8.47 23.80
CA ARG A 53 -22.80 7.95 25.03
C ARG A 53 -22.86 9.02 26.10
N GLY A 54 -23.17 8.60 27.32
CA GLY A 54 -23.22 9.50 28.44
C GLY A 54 -23.25 8.75 29.76
N TRP A 55 -23.44 9.52 30.81
CA TRP A 55 -23.68 9.00 32.15
C TRP A 55 -24.77 9.81 32.83
N SER A 56 -25.43 9.21 33.81
CA SER A 56 -26.43 9.91 34.62
C SER A 56 -26.41 9.42 36.06
N LEU A 57 -26.68 10.34 36.99
CA LEU A 57 -26.86 10.10 38.42
C LEU A 57 -28.05 10.92 38.92
N HIS A 58 -28.73 10.44 39.95
CA HIS A 58 -29.79 11.23 40.59
C HIS A 58 -29.19 12.22 41.61
N ARG A 59 -29.63 13.47 41.62
CA ARG A 59 -29.12 14.52 42.53
C ARG A 59 -29.37 14.19 44.00
N ASP A 60 -30.51 13.59 44.29
CA ASP A 60 -30.87 13.12 45.64
C ASP A 60 -30.28 11.74 45.98
N ARG A 61 -29.26 11.30 45.23
CA ARG A 61 -28.52 10.03 45.46
C ARG A 61 -29.38 8.76 45.39
N ILE A 62 -30.49 8.81 44.66
CA ILE A 62 -31.33 7.65 44.36
C ILE A 62 -30.66 6.83 43.23
N PRO A 63 -30.45 5.51 43.39
CA PRO A 63 -29.87 4.69 42.32
C PRO A 63 -30.73 4.68 41.06
N LEU A 64 -30.08 4.66 39.90
CA LEU A 64 -30.73 4.48 38.60
C LEU A 64 -30.69 2.99 38.21
N GLN A 65 -31.77 2.48 37.60
CA GLN A 65 -31.94 1.05 37.36
C GLN A 65 -32.13 0.68 35.88
N ALA A 66 -32.57 1.61 35.04
CA ALA A 66 -32.79 1.34 33.62
C ALA A 66 -32.61 2.59 32.76
N VAL A 67 -32.38 2.38 31.46
CA VAL A 67 -32.34 3.43 30.44
C VAL A 67 -33.18 2.99 29.25
N ARG A 68 -33.95 3.92 28.68
CA ARG A 68 -34.67 3.72 27.43
C ARG A 68 -34.46 4.92 26.52
N ALA A 69 -34.57 4.69 25.23
CA ALA A 69 -34.44 5.77 24.26
C ALA A 69 -35.38 5.59 23.07
N ARG A 70 -35.74 6.71 22.46
CA ARG A 70 -36.53 6.74 21.22
C ARG A 70 -36.15 7.92 20.34
N LEU A 71 -36.27 7.74 19.03
CA LEU A 71 -36.18 8.81 18.04
C LEU A 71 -37.55 9.00 17.39
N GLY A 72 -38.21 10.12 17.71
CA GLY A 72 -39.63 10.29 17.38
C GLY A 72 -40.49 9.23 18.10
N ARG A 73 -41.11 8.33 17.32
CA ARG A 73 -41.92 7.21 17.81
C ARG A 73 -41.17 5.86 17.81
N THR A 74 -39.95 5.82 17.27
CA THR A 74 -39.19 4.57 17.08
C THR A 74 -38.31 4.31 18.30
N PRO A 75 -38.42 3.14 18.96
CA PRO A 75 -37.52 2.73 20.02
C PRO A 75 -36.07 2.61 19.52
N ALA A 76 -35.10 2.92 20.37
CA ALA A 76 -33.67 2.79 20.10
C ALA A 76 -33.04 1.66 20.93
N ALA A 77 -31.94 1.09 20.45
CA ALA A 77 -31.18 0.11 21.21
C ALA A 77 -30.38 0.82 22.31
N VAL A 78 -30.36 0.23 23.52
CA VAL A 78 -29.75 0.82 24.71
C VAL A 78 -28.93 -0.20 25.46
N GLU A 79 -27.78 0.24 25.95
CA GLU A 79 -26.94 -0.47 26.92
C GLU A 79 -26.76 0.43 28.15
N PHE A 80 -26.94 -0.11 29.35
CA PHE A 80 -26.84 0.61 30.63
C PHE A 80 -25.97 -0.17 31.61
N GLY A 81 -25.41 0.52 32.60
CA GLY A 81 -24.55 -0.10 33.61
C GLY A 81 -23.09 -0.18 33.19
N LEU A 82 -22.66 0.71 32.29
CA LEU A 82 -21.27 0.79 31.82
C LEU A 82 -20.39 1.42 32.90
N GLU A 83 -19.19 0.87 33.05
CA GLU A 83 -18.24 1.30 34.07
C GLU A 83 -17.73 2.72 33.80
N ARG A 84 -17.72 3.58 34.83
CA ARG A 84 -17.34 5.00 34.79
C ARG A 84 -16.50 5.40 35.99
N LEU A 85 -15.25 4.96 35.99
CA LEU A 85 -14.30 5.25 37.06
C LEU A 85 -13.98 6.75 37.18
N ASP A 86 -14.03 7.49 36.06
CA ASP A 86 -13.89 8.95 36.01
C ASP A 86 -15.03 9.68 36.76
N VAL A 87 -16.25 9.15 36.64
CA VAL A 87 -17.44 9.65 37.35
C VAL A 87 -17.37 9.24 38.82
N LEU A 88 -16.98 7.99 39.10
CA LEU A 88 -16.74 7.52 40.47
C LEU A 88 -15.72 8.40 41.19
N ASP A 89 -14.62 8.78 40.53
CA ASP A 89 -13.59 9.61 41.13
C ASP A 89 -14.09 11.00 41.54
N HIS A 90 -15.02 11.58 40.78
CA HIS A 90 -15.63 12.87 41.09
C HIS A 90 -16.83 12.78 42.04
N PHE A 91 -17.54 11.64 42.05
CA PHE A 91 -18.78 11.42 42.79
C PHE A 91 -18.70 10.18 43.67
N ARG A 92 -17.62 10.04 44.45
CA ARG A 92 -17.32 8.84 45.27
C ARG A 92 -18.44 8.45 46.23
N ASP A 93 -19.21 9.43 46.71
CA ASP A 93 -20.31 9.21 47.67
C ASP A 93 -21.70 9.07 47.00
N HIS A 94 -21.78 8.96 45.66
CA HIS A 94 -23.04 8.74 44.95
C HIS A 94 -23.26 7.24 44.66
N PRO A 95 -24.39 6.66 45.11
CA PRO A 95 -24.77 5.29 44.78
C PRO A 95 -24.83 5.06 43.26
N GLY A 96 -24.10 4.05 42.78
CA GLY A 96 -24.07 3.68 41.36
C GLY A 96 -23.16 4.52 40.47
N ALA A 97 -22.33 5.43 41.02
CA ALA A 97 -21.38 6.23 40.25
C ALA A 97 -20.46 5.41 39.35
N GLU A 98 -19.98 4.26 39.86
CA GLU A 98 -19.12 3.31 39.14
C GLU A 98 -19.76 2.71 37.88
N ARG A 99 -21.10 2.61 37.81
CA ARG A 99 -21.82 1.97 36.70
C ARG A 99 -22.92 2.88 36.16
N SER A 100 -22.64 4.17 36.14
CA SER A 100 -23.58 5.23 35.74
C SER A 100 -23.67 5.45 34.22
N GLY A 101 -22.81 4.78 33.45
CA GLY A 101 -22.70 4.97 32.00
C GLY A 101 -23.78 4.25 31.19
N TRP A 102 -24.14 4.85 30.06
CA TRP A 102 -25.07 4.28 29.07
C TRP A 102 -24.65 4.61 27.63
N ILE A 103 -25.06 3.73 26.70
CA ILE A 103 -24.93 3.92 25.25
C ILE A 103 -26.31 3.74 24.62
N VAL A 104 -26.67 4.65 23.73
CA VAL A 104 -27.87 4.57 22.89
C VAL A 104 -27.44 4.52 21.43
N LYS A 105 -27.91 3.52 20.69
CA LYS A 105 -27.68 3.38 19.25
C LYS A 105 -29.02 3.49 18.53
N VAL A 106 -29.11 4.44 17.58
CA VAL A 106 -30.35 4.69 16.84
C VAL A 106 -30.09 5.01 15.38
N ASP A 107 -30.88 4.42 14.49
CA ASP A 107 -30.85 4.77 13.07
C ASP A 107 -31.65 6.04 12.83
N VAL A 108 -31.00 7.04 12.23
CA VAL A 108 -31.58 8.36 12.00
C VAL A 108 -32.12 8.43 10.57
N PRO A 109 -33.45 8.63 10.38
CA PRO A 109 -34.05 8.68 9.07
C PRO A 109 -33.36 9.71 8.15
N ARG A 110 -33.29 9.39 6.86
CA ARG A 110 -32.52 10.16 5.86
C ARG A 110 -32.91 11.63 5.76
N PHE A 111 -34.17 11.97 6.05
CA PHE A 111 -34.69 13.33 5.99
C PHE A 111 -35.51 13.67 7.24
N GLY A 112 -35.51 14.96 7.58
CA GLY A 112 -36.36 15.52 8.62
C GLY A 112 -35.65 15.86 9.93
N ARG A 113 -36.42 16.46 10.84
CA ARG A 113 -36.01 16.78 12.21
C ARG A 113 -36.74 15.81 13.13
N HIS A 114 -35.99 14.99 13.85
CA HIS A 114 -36.51 13.96 14.74
C HIS A 114 -36.11 14.29 16.17
N LEU A 115 -36.99 14.07 17.15
CA LEU A 115 -36.65 14.31 18.55
C LEU A 115 -36.05 13.03 19.14
N LEU A 116 -34.77 13.05 19.52
CA LEU A 116 -34.16 12.00 20.33
C LEU A 116 -34.48 12.26 21.78
N GLN A 117 -35.06 11.26 22.44
CA GLN A 117 -35.37 11.27 23.87
C GLN A 117 -34.72 10.06 24.52
N ILE A 118 -33.86 10.31 25.51
CA ILE A 118 -33.21 9.32 26.37
C ILE A 118 -33.71 9.56 27.78
N GLU A 119 -34.23 8.52 28.42
CA GLU A 119 -34.79 8.55 29.75
C GLU A 119 -34.12 7.50 30.61
N VAL A 120 -33.90 7.84 31.88
CA VAL A 120 -33.34 6.93 32.89
C VAL A 120 -34.37 6.74 33.99
N GLN A 121 -34.47 5.52 34.52
CA GLN A 121 -35.42 5.19 35.57
C GLN A 121 -34.74 5.20 36.93
N ASP A 122 -35.34 5.88 37.91
CA ASP A 122 -34.89 5.81 39.30
C ASP A 122 -35.37 4.51 39.98
N ALA A 123 -34.88 4.25 41.19
CA ALA A 123 -35.26 3.07 41.96
C ALA A 123 -36.74 3.06 42.42
N ASN A 124 -37.45 4.19 42.33
CA ASN A 124 -38.88 4.28 42.63
C ASN A 124 -39.76 4.01 41.39
N GLY A 125 -39.14 3.70 40.25
CA GLY A 125 -39.82 3.42 39.00
C GLY A 125 -40.17 4.66 38.17
N ILE A 126 -39.75 5.86 38.59
CA ILE A 126 -40.01 7.13 37.91
C ILE A 126 -38.99 7.31 36.79
N TRP A 127 -39.47 7.66 35.59
CA TRP A 127 -38.63 7.95 34.43
C TRP A 127 -38.28 9.43 34.36
N HIS A 128 -36.99 9.73 34.28
CA HIS A 128 -36.44 11.07 34.16
C HIS A 128 -35.77 11.25 32.81
N THR A 129 -36.05 12.35 32.13
CA THR A 129 -35.43 12.64 30.83
C THR A 129 -33.97 13.07 31.00
N ALA A 130 -33.05 12.20 30.62
CA ALA A 130 -31.61 12.46 30.64
C ALA A 130 -31.12 13.21 29.40
N VAL A 131 -31.75 13.00 28.24
CA VAL A 131 -31.48 13.77 27.01
C VAL A 131 -32.77 14.01 26.25
N SER A 132 -33.03 15.25 25.85
CA SER A 132 -34.09 15.59 24.90
C SER A 132 -33.53 16.55 23.87
N ARG A 133 -33.27 16.07 22.65
CA ARG A 133 -32.58 16.87 21.64
C ARG A 133 -33.14 16.66 20.24
N PRO A 134 -33.45 17.73 19.50
CA PRO A 134 -33.76 17.60 18.08
C PRO A 134 -32.51 17.19 17.31
N VAL A 135 -32.62 16.08 16.61
CA VAL A 135 -31.63 15.54 15.68
C VAL A 135 -32.12 15.88 14.27
N ARG A 136 -31.37 16.70 13.55
CA ARG A 136 -31.68 17.04 12.17
C ARG A 136 -30.65 16.38 11.27
N ARG A 137 -31.12 15.56 10.34
CA ARG A 137 -30.28 15.08 9.24
C ARG A 137 -30.69 15.84 7.98
N THR A 138 -29.93 16.87 7.66
CA THR A 138 -29.85 17.42 6.30
C THR A 138 -28.85 16.58 5.54
N ALA A 139 -29.08 16.27 4.27
CA ALA A 139 -28.23 15.40 3.46
C ALA A 139 -26.75 15.88 3.43
N ALA A 140 -25.95 15.49 4.43
CA ALA A 140 -24.51 15.79 4.53
C ALA A 140 -23.74 14.76 5.40
N ALA A 141 -24.34 13.62 5.71
CA ALA A 141 -23.60 12.38 5.86
C ALA A 141 -24.29 11.38 4.92
N ALA A 142 -23.94 11.48 3.64
CA ALA A 142 -24.25 10.43 2.70
C ALA A 142 -23.71 9.09 3.28
N PRO A 143 -24.29 7.92 2.96
CA PRO A 143 -23.46 6.72 2.98
C PRO A 143 -22.13 7.07 2.29
N PRO A 144 -20.98 6.58 2.80
CA PRO A 144 -19.70 6.83 2.14
C PRO A 144 -19.92 6.67 0.63
N PRO A 145 -19.55 7.67 -0.20
CA PRO A 145 -19.84 7.61 -1.63
C PRO A 145 -19.42 6.25 -2.18
N PRO A 146 -20.10 5.72 -3.21
CA PRO A 146 -20.00 4.33 -3.62
C PRO A 146 -18.58 3.76 -3.82
N ASN A 147 -17.52 4.58 -3.84
CA ASN A 147 -16.12 4.16 -3.95
C ASN A 147 -15.18 4.72 -2.85
N THR A 148 -15.63 4.94 -1.60
CA THR A 148 -14.66 5.29 -0.52
C THR A 148 -14.15 4.06 0.22
N TYR A 149 -12.96 4.20 0.81
CA TYR A 149 -12.38 3.16 1.64
C TYR A 149 -13.25 2.80 2.85
N ALA A 150 -13.91 3.76 3.49
CA ALA A 150 -14.81 3.45 4.60
C ALA A 150 -16.03 2.60 4.19
N ALA A 151 -16.61 2.84 3.00
CA ALA A 151 -17.65 1.96 2.44
C ALA A 151 -17.12 0.55 2.20
N TRP A 152 -15.95 0.47 1.58
CA TRP A 152 -15.29 -0.78 1.25
C TRP A 152 -14.99 -1.60 2.51
N VAL A 153 -14.46 -0.96 3.55
CA VAL A 153 -14.22 -1.59 4.86
C VAL A 153 -15.52 -2.14 5.46
N ALA A 154 -16.58 -1.33 5.48
CA ALA A 154 -17.87 -1.75 6.04
C ALA A 154 -18.48 -2.93 5.29
N ALA A 155 -18.30 -2.99 3.96
CA ALA A 155 -18.91 -4.01 3.11
C ALA A 155 -18.10 -5.32 3.04
N TYR A 156 -16.76 -5.24 2.98
CA TYR A 156 -15.93 -6.37 2.58
C TYR A 156 -14.82 -6.74 3.56
N ASP A 157 -14.44 -5.82 4.44
CA ASP A 157 -13.29 -6.01 5.33
C ASP A 157 -13.67 -5.80 6.80
N THR A 158 -14.95 -5.96 7.14
CA THR A 158 -15.44 -6.05 8.51
C THR A 158 -15.61 -7.53 8.87
N LEU A 159 -14.89 -7.99 9.91
CA LEU A 159 -15.01 -9.36 10.38
C LEU A 159 -16.37 -9.57 11.08
N THR A 160 -17.25 -10.36 10.47
CA THR A 160 -18.52 -10.76 11.09
C THR A 160 -18.33 -11.95 12.03
N PRO A 161 -19.28 -12.20 12.97
CA PRO A 161 -19.26 -13.42 13.79
C PRO A 161 -19.19 -14.70 12.95
N GLU A 162 -19.96 -14.78 11.86
CA GLU A 162 -19.97 -15.93 10.96
C GLU A 162 -18.61 -16.10 10.27
N GLY A 163 -18.00 -15.00 9.82
CA GLY A 163 -16.65 -15.03 9.23
C GLY A 163 -15.59 -15.47 10.24
N ALA A 164 -15.71 -15.05 11.51
CA ALA A 164 -14.84 -15.51 12.58
C ALA A 164 -14.98 -17.02 12.84
N ASP A 165 -16.20 -17.54 12.82
CA ASP A 165 -16.44 -18.98 13.00
C ASP A 165 -15.94 -19.81 11.81
N GLN A 166 -16.08 -19.32 10.58
CA GLN A 166 -15.48 -19.94 9.39
C GLN A 166 -13.95 -20.02 9.50
N ILE A 167 -13.31 -18.93 9.95
CA ILE A 167 -11.85 -18.93 10.19
C ILE A 167 -11.49 -19.96 11.27
N ARG A 168 -12.23 -20.03 12.39
CA ARG A 168 -11.98 -21.03 13.44
C ARG A 168 -12.12 -22.47 12.93
N GLN A 169 -13.11 -22.74 12.08
CA GLN A 169 -13.28 -24.07 11.47
C GLN A 169 -12.07 -24.44 10.61
N ARG A 170 -11.56 -23.50 9.79
CA ARG A 170 -10.34 -23.71 9.00
C ARG A 170 -9.12 -23.94 9.89
N LEU A 171 -8.98 -23.15 10.96
CA LEU A 171 -7.89 -23.30 11.92
C LEU A 171 -7.90 -24.67 12.63
N ALA A 172 -9.08 -25.25 12.84
CA ALA A 172 -9.20 -26.60 13.42
C ALA A 172 -8.63 -27.69 12.50
N GLY A 173 -8.62 -27.46 11.18
CA GLY A 173 -8.09 -28.37 10.17
C GLY A 173 -6.61 -28.20 9.84
N LEU A 174 -5.90 -27.26 10.48
CA LEU A 174 -4.47 -27.04 10.24
C LEU A 174 -3.64 -28.28 10.57
N SER A 175 -2.78 -28.67 9.64
CA SER A 175 -1.84 -29.78 9.85
C SER A 175 -0.69 -29.35 10.76
N ARG A 176 -0.19 -28.13 10.55
CA ARG A 176 0.82 -27.47 11.37
C ARG A 176 0.20 -26.34 12.16
N LYS A 177 0.58 -26.24 13.44
CA LYS A 177 0.14 -25.16 14.34
C LYS A 177 1.37 -24.35 14.78
N PRO A 178 1.99 -23.57 13.86
CA PRO A 178 3.21 -22.84 14.17
C PRO A 178 2.96 -21.86 15.31
N LEU A 179 3.79 -21.91 16.35
CA LEU A 179 3.78 -20.89 17.39
C LEU A 179 4.35 -19.59 16.82
N ILE A 180 3.58 -18.50 16.91
CA ILE A 180 3.99 -17.17 16.45
C ILE A 180 4.31 -16.29 17.67
N SER A 181 5.58 -15.86 17.80
CA SER A 181 6.02 -14.92 18.83
C SER A 181 5.87 -13.48 18.34
N VAL A 182 4.90 -12.74 18.87
CA VAL A 182 4.74 -11.32 18.58
C VAL A 182 5.75 -10.52 19.41
N LEU A 183 6.64 -9.79 18.74
CA LEU A 183 7.63 -8.92 19.39
C LEU A 183 7.04 -7.52 19.57
N LEU A 184 7.07 -7.02 20.81
CA LEU A 184 6.51 -5.73 21.18
C LEU A 184 7.54 -4.90 21.98
N PRO A 185 8.38 -4.09 21.30
CA PRO A 185 9.24 -3.12 21.97
C PRO A 185 8.44 -1.92 22.48
N VAL A 186 8.60 -1.55 23.75
CA VAL A 186 7.80 -0.52 24.43
C VAL A 186 8.71 0.57 24.97
N TYR A 187 8.38 1.83 24.72
CA TYR A 187 9.04 2.97 25.34
C TYR A 187 8.07 4.15 25.52
N ASP A 188 7.75 4.50 26.78
CA ASP A 188 6.89 5.64 27.16
C ASP A 188 5.53 5.72 26.42
N ALA A 189 5.01 4.57 25.98
CA ALA A 189 3.75 4.48 25.25
C ALA A 189 2.57 4.97 26.10
N PRO A 190 1.67 5.83 25.56
CA PRO A 190 0.46 6.20 26.27
C PRO A 190 -0.39 4.98 26.63
N GLU A 191 -0.89 4.93 27.87
CA GLU A 191 -1.60 3.76 28.42
C GLU A 191 -2.70 3.24 27.48
N LYS A 192 -3.52 4.14 26.93
CA LYS A 192 -4.61 3.80 26.00
C LYS A 192 -4.11 2.99 24.80
N TRP A 193 -2.97 3.37 24.21
CA TRP A 193 -2.46 2.77 22.99
C TRP A 193 -1.73 1.46 23.29
N LEU A 194 -0.93 1.42 24.36
CA LEU A 194 -0.29 0.19 24.82
C LEU A 194 -1.31 -0.90 25.15
N VAL A 195 -2.40 -0.53 25.82
CA VAL A 195 -3.51 -1.45 26.12
C VAL A 195 -4.16 -1.96 24.83
N ARG A 196 -4.40 -1.10 23.83
CA ARG A 196 -4.97 -1.52 22.54
C ARG A 196 -4.05 -2.48 21.78
N ALA A 197 -2.76 -2.21 21.75
CA ALA A 197 -1.77 -3.08 21.10
C ALA A 197 -1.78 -4.49 21.73
N ILE A 198 -1.66 -4.58 23.07
CA ILE A 198 -1.68 -5.87 23.79
C ILE A 198 -3.02 -6.59 23.60
N GLU A 199 -4.15 -5.89 23.70
CA GLU A 199 -5.48 -6.47 23.49
C GLU A 199 -5.67 -6.99 22.06
N SER A 200 -5.08 -6.33 21.05
CA SER A 200 -5.16 -6.76 19.66
C SER A 200 -4.52 -8.15 19.45
N VAL A 201 -3.46 -8.47 20.20
CA VAL A 201 -2.83 -9.80 20.22
C VAL A 201 -3.66 -10.79 21.03
N ARG A 202 -4.14 -10.41 22.22
CA ARG A 202 -4.93 -11.30 23.08
C ARG A 202 -6.24 -11.77 22.44
N ARG A 203 -6.79 -10.98 21.51
CA ARG A 203 -8.06 -11.23 20.81
C ARG A 203 -7.90 -11.97 19.49
N GLN A 204 -6.69 -12.41 19.15
CA GLN A 204 -6.44 -13.18 17.94
C GLN A 204 -7.27 -14.47 17.93
N LEU A 205 -7.90 -14.77 16.78
CA LEU A 205 -8.65 -16.02 16.60
C LEU A 205 -7.73 -17.24 16.60
N TYR A 206 -6.49 -17.07 16.15
CA TYR A 206 -5.46 -18.10 16.25
C TYR A 206 -4.95 -18.20 17.68
N PRO A 207 -4.93 -19.39 18.32
CA PRO A 207 -4.59 -19.50 19.74
C PRO A 207 -3.10 -19.72 20.03
N HIS A 208 -2.31 -20.14 19.04
CA HIS A 208 -0.89 -20.50 19.21
C HIS A 208 0.02 -19.29 19.00
N TRP A 209 -0.04 -18.35 19.95
CA TRP A 209 0.83 -17.19 19.98
C TRP A 209 1.43 -17.00 21.37
N GLU A 210 2.53 -16.26 21.40
CA GLU A 210 3.07 -15.66 22.61
C GLU A 210 3.41 -14.20 22.32
N LEU A 211 3.36 -13.35 23.34
CA LEU A 211 3.64 -11.93 23.26
C LEU A 211 4.91 -11.64 24.06
N CYS A 212 5.97 -11.29 23.35
CA CYS A 212 7.30 -11.02 23.89
C CYS A 212 7.50 -9.50 23.97
N ILE A 213 7.36 -8.94 25.18
CA ILE A 213 7.41 -7.51 25.42
C ILE A 213 8.77 -7.13 26.01
N ALA A 214 9.40 -6.10 25.44
CA ALA A 214 10.58 -5.47 26.01
C ALA A 214 10.30 -4.00 26.34
N ASP A 215 10.21 -3.69 27.62
CA ASP A 215 10.15 -2.31 28.10
C ASP A 215 11.55 -1.70 28.10
N ASP A 216 11.79 -0.73 27.22
CA ASP A 216 13.09 -0.10 26.98
C ASP A 216 13.37 1.05 27.96
N ALA A 217 13.25 0.74 29.25
CA ALA A 217 13.39 1.70 30.35
C ALA A 217 12.40 2.87 30.25
N SER A 218 11.10 2.58 30.07
CA SER A 218 10.06 3.61 30.12
C SER A 218 10.11 4.39 31.43
N ARG A 219 10.03 5.71 31.32
CA ARG A 219 10.05 6.65 32.43
C ARG A 219 8.69 6.74 33.10
N GLN A 220 7.62 6.50 32.33
CA GLN A 220 6.27 6.64 32.81
C GLN A 220 5.83 5.43 33.65
N PRO A 221 5.48 5.62 34.94
CA PRO A 221 5.17 4.49 35.84
C PRO A 221 3.97 3.64 35.41
N HIS A 222 3.06 4.17 34.58
CA HIS A 222 1.90 3.39 34.11
C HIS A 222 2.31 2.26 33.16
N VAL A 223 3.38 2.43 32.39
CA VAL A 223 3.82 1.42 31.41
C VAL A 223 4.09 0.10 32.13
N ARG A 224 4.99 0.12 33.11
CA ARG A 224 5.33 -1.07 33.91
C ARG A 224 4.11 -1.68 34.61
N ARG A 225 3.23 -0.86 35.20
CA ARG A 225 1.98 -1.35 35.81
C ARG A 225 1.08 -2.09 34.81
N VAL A 226 0.94 -1.57 33.59
CA VAL A 226 0.15 -2.20 32.53
C VAL A 226 0.78 -3.52 32.10
N LEU A 227 2.09 -3.54 31.89
CA LEU A 227 2.81 -4.76 31.47
C LEU A 227 2.72 -5.86 32.54
N GLU A 228 2.98 -5.53 33.81
CA GLU A 228 2.85 -6.47 34.93
C GLU A 228 1.42 -6.98 35.09
N ARG A 229 0.41 -6.12 34.90
CA ARG A 229 -1.01 -6.52 34.91
C ARG A 229 -1.30 -7.58 33.85
N TYR A 230 -0.81 -7.39 32.64
CA TYR A 230 -1.04 -8.34 31.55
C TYR A 230 -0.25 -9.63 31.70
N GLN A 231 1.01 -9.56 32.12
CA GLN A 231 1.83 -10.72 32.42
C GLN A 231 1.18 -11.60 33.50
N ARG A 232 0.66 -11.01 34.59
CA ARG A 232 -0.04 -11.78 35.63
C ARG A 232 -1.33 -12.44 35.14
N ARG A 233 -2.01 -11.84 34.16
CA ARG A 233 -3.28 -12.35 33.62
C ARG A 233 -3.09 -13.53 32.67
N ASP A 234 -1.95 -13.61 31.99
CA ASP A 234 -1.64 -14.65 31.01
C ASP A 234 -0.13 -14.98 31.02
N PRO A 235 0.40 -15.51 32.14
CA PRO A 235 1.84 -15.65 32.35
C PRO A 235 2.50 -16.69 31.45
N GLU A 236 1.71 -17.59 30.86
CA GLU A 236 2.20 -18.61 29.94
C GLU A 236 2.53 -18.03 28.56
N ARG A 237 1.75 -17.05 28.08
CA ARG A 237 1.90 -16.47 26.74
C ARG A 237 2.47 -15.06 26.73
N ILE A 238 2.27 -14.27 27.79
CA ILE A 238 2.75 -12.88 27.85
C ILE A 238 4.04 -12.83 28.67
N LYS A 239 5.16 -12.64 27.98
CA LYS A 239 6.50 -12.53 28.57
C LYS A 239 6.93 -11.07 28.54
N VAL A 240 7.48 -10.59 29.66
CA VAL A 240 7.93 -9.20 29.79
C VAL A 240 9.36 -9.18 30.30
N VAL A 241 10.21 -8.39 29.66
CA VAL A 241 11.52 -7.99 30.17
C VAL A 241 11.56 -6.46 30.28
N CYS A 242 12.05 -5.96 31.41
CA CYS A 242 12.33 -4.53 31.59
C CYS A 242 13.83 -4.32 31.49
N ARG A 243 14.25 -3.44 30.58
CA ARG A 243 15.65 -3.04 30.41
C ARG A 243 15.99 -1.96 31.42
N ASP A 244 17.23 -1.98 31.92
CA ASP A 244 17.71 -0.97 32.88
C ASP A 244 18.07 0.37 32.22
N THR A 245 18.38 0.33 30.93
CA THR A 245 18.78 1.49 30.13
C THR A 245 18.05 1.50 28.79
N ASN A 246 17.59 2.67 28.36
CA ASN A 246 17.02 2.88 27.04
C ASN A 246 18.10 2.61 25.97
N GLY A 247 17.88 1.59 25.14
CA GLY A 247 18.73 1.21 24.01
C GLY A 247 18.08 1.41 22.65
N HIS A 248 16.97 2.14 22.60
CA HIS A 248 16.11 2.35 21.44
C HIS A 248 15.54 1.05 20.84
N ILE A 249 14.83 1.22 19.72
CA ILE A 249 13.99 0.20 19.11
C ILE A 249 14.77 -1.08 18.75
N SER A 250 16.00 -0.99 18.23
CA SER A 250 16.78 -2.19 17.88
C SER A 250 17.15 -3.04 19.09
N ALA A 251 17.64 -2.41 20.17
CA ALA A 251 18.01 -3.16 21.37
C ALA A 251 16.78 -3.70 22.11
N ALA A 252 15.69 -2.94 22.14
CA ALA A 252 14.41 -3.37 22.68
C ALA A 252 13.85 -4.59 21.91
N SER A 253 13.83 -4.52 20.58
CA SER A 253 13.39 -5.63 19.72
C SER A 253 14.24 -6.88 19.88
N ASN A 254 15.55 -6.75 20.08
CA ASN A 254 16.42 -7.89 20.40
C ASN A 254 16.13 -8.49 21.78
N SER A 255 15.83 -7.67 22.79
CA SER A 255 15.39 -8.15 24.10
C SER A 255 14.07 -8.91 24.01
N ALA A 256 13.12 -8.44 23.17
CA ALA A 256 11.89 -9.17 22.88
C ALA A 256 12.17 -10.48 22.11
N LEU A 257 13.04 -10.46 21.10
CA LEU A 257 13.45 -11.65 20.34
C LEU A 257 14.12 -12.72 21.21
N ALA A 258 14.83 -12.33 22.26
CA ALA A 258 15.45 -13.26 23.21
C ALA A 258 14.39 -14.05 24.02
N LEU A 259 13.19 -13.49 24.22
CA LEU A 259 12.07 -14.16 24.87
C LEU A 259 11.31 -15.12 23.92
N ALA A 260 11.52 -15.00 22.60
CA ALA A 260 10.73 -15.69 21.59
C ALA A 260 11.06 -17.20 21.50
N HIS A 261 10.03 -18.04 21.59
CA HIS A 261 10.11 -19.49 21.40
C HIS A 261 9.36 -19.99 20.16
N GLY A 262 8.62 -19.10 19.49
CA GLY A 262 7.86 -19.42 18.28
C GLY A 262 8.76 -19.81 17.11
N GLU A 263 8.21 -20.66 16.23
CA GLU A 263 8.85 -21.00 14.95
C GLU A 263 9.02 -19.73 14.08
N PHE A 264 8.08 -18.79 14.24
CA PHE A 264 8.07 -17.50 13.58
C PHE A 264 7.96 -16.36 14.59
N ILE A 265 8.60 -15.23 14.28
CA ILE A 265 8.36 -13.95 14.96
C ILE A 265 7.43 -13.08 14.11
N ALA A 266 6.67 -12.20 14.76
CA ALA A 266 5.85 -11.18 14.11
C ALA A 266 6.14 -9.80 14.73
N LEU A 267 6.25 -8.76 13.91
CA LEU A 267 6.54 -7.41 14.38
C LEU A 267 5.27 -6.62 14.68
N LEU A 268 5.22 -5.95 15.83
CA LEU A 268 4.14 -5.06 16.25
C LEU A 268 4.70 -3.88 17.04
N ASP A 269 4.34 -2.66 16.66
CA ASP A 269 4.67 -1.47 17.43
C ASP A 269 3.69 -1.25 18.59
N HIS A 270 4.17 -0.60 19.66
CA HIS A 270 3.44 -0.48 20.93
C HIS A 270 2.19 0.40 20.90
N ASP A 271 1.98 1.15 19.82
CA ASP A 271 0.81 1.99 19.59
C ASP A 271 -0.09 1.47 18.47
N ASP A 272 0.30 0.42 17.75
CA ASP A 272 -0.44 -0.14 16.62
C ASP A 272 -1.39 -1.28 17.01
N GLU A 273 -2.18 -1.75 16.05
CA GLU A 273 -3.17 -2.81 16.27
C GLU A 273 -3.14 -3.87 15.17
N LEU A 274 -3.15 -5.13 15.58
CA LEU A 274 -3.42 -6.25 14.68
C LEU A 274 -4.92 -6.44 14.49
N ARG A 275 -5.32 -6.86 13.28
CA ARG A 275 -6.68 -7.33 13.03
C ARG A 275 -6.96 -8.63 13.80
N PRO A 276 -8.18 -8.89 14.29
CA PRO A 276 -8.49 -10.09 15.09
C PRO A 276 -8.17 -11.44 14.43
N HIS A 277 -8.07 -11.47 13.09
CA HIS A 277 -7.74 -12.66 12.32
C HIS A 277 -6.34 -12.61 11.67
N ALA A 278 -5.48 -11.65 12.06
CA ALA A 278 -4.16 -11.47 11.47
C ALA A 278 -3.30 -12.72 11.60
N LEU A 279 -3.11 -13.23 12.82
CA LEU A 279 -2.32 -14.43 13.07
C LEU A 279 -2.97 -15.70 12.50
N ALA A 280 -4.31 -15.70 12.32
CA ALA A 280 -5.01 -16.80 11.67
C ALA A 280 -4.70 -16.88 10.18
N CYS A 281 -4.70 -15.74 9.48
CA CYS A 281 -4.29 -15.67 8.08
C CYS A 281 -2.83 -16.08 7.89
N VAL A 282 -1.94 -15.63 8.78
CA VAL A 282 -0.53 -16.04 8.78
C VAL A 282 -0.39 -17.55 8.99
N ALA A 283 -1.07 -18.13 9.99
CA ALA A 283 -1.00 -19.57 10.25
C ALA A 283 -1.52 -20.41 9.08
N LEU A 284 -2.59 -19.98 8.40
CA LEU A 284 -3.11 -20.63 7.20
C LEU A 284 -2.09 -20.59 6.04
N GLU A 285 -1.45 -19.44 5.83
CA GLU A 285 -0.42 -19.29 4.79
C GLU A 285 0.80 -20.17 5.09
N LEU A 286 1.24 -20.25 6.35
CA LEU A 286 2.38 -21.08 6.77
C LEU A 286 2.08 -22.58 6.75
N ASP A 287 0.83 -22.99 6.91
CA ASP A 287 0.42 -24.40 6.76
C ASP A 287 0.42 -24.81 5.28
N ALA A 288 -0.05 -23.92 4.40
CA ALA A 288 -0.01 -24.11 2.95
C ALA A 288 1.42 -24.03 2.37
N HIS A 289 2.28 -23.22 2.98
CA HIS A 289 3.66 -22.96 2.55
C HIS A 289 4.64 -23.18 3.71
N PRO A 290 4.88 -24.44 4.11
CA PRO A 290 5.68 -24.80 5.28
C PRO A 290 7.15 -24.34 5.22
N ASP A 291 7.63 -24.09 4.01
CA ASP A 291 8.96 -23.62 3.65
C ASP A 291 9.10 -22.09 3.67
N ALA A 292 8.01 -21.33 3.81
CA ALA A 292 8.04 -19.87 3.84
C ALA A 292 9.01 -19.33 4.91
N ASP A 293 9.83 -18.35 4.55
CA ASP A 293 10.78 -17.71 5.46
C ASP A 293 10.30 -16.34 5.92
N LEU A 294 9.46 -15.70 5.10
CA LEU A 294 8.92 -14.38 5.33
C LEU A 294 7.48 -14.32 4.84
N VAL A 295 6.58 -13.79 5.66
CA VAL A 295 5.21 -13.46 5.30
C VAL A 295 4.96 -11.98 5.60
N TYR A 296 4.34 -11.25 4.68
CA TYR A 296 3.89 -9.88 4.89
C TYR A 296 2.45 -9.69 4.43
N SER A 297 1.80 -8.63 4.91
CA SER A 297 0.41 -8.32 4.58
C SER A 297 0.23 -6.88 4.12
N ASP A 298 -0.96 -6.58 3.60
CA ASP A 298 -1.39 -5.19 3.41
C ASP A 298 -1.64 -4.50 4.77
N GLU A 299 -1.65 -3.18 4.74
CA GLU A 299 -1.85 -2.32 5.91
C GLU A 299 -2.67 -1.08 5.56
N ASP A 300 -3.26 -0.45 6.58
CA ASP A 300 -3.82 0.90 6.48
C ASP A 300 -3.50 1.71 7.73
N LYS A 301 -3.97 2.96 7.75
CA LYS A 301 -3.86 3.83 8.91
C LYS A 301 -5.15 3.86 9.71
N VAL A 302 -5.03 3.98 11.03
CA VAL A 302 -6.15 4.19 11.94
C VAL A 302 -5.95 5.45 12.76
N ASP A 303 -6.99 6.28 12.82
CA ASP A 303 -6.98 7.50 13.63
C ASP A 303 -7.35 7.23 15.11
N GLU A 304 -7.37 8.27 15.93
CA GLU A 304 -7.72 8.18 17.35
C GLU A 304 -9.15 7.69 17.63
N ASN A 305 -10.03 7.82 16.64
CA ASN A 305 -11.44 7.44 16.68
C ASN A 305 -11.69 6.02 16.16
N GLY A 306 -10.64 5.34 15.66
CA GLY A 306 -10.77 4.03 15.02
C GLY A 306 -11.20 4.11 13.56
N HIS A 307 -11.17 5.29 12.93
CA HIS A 307 -11.46 5.43 11.51
C HIS A 307 -10.25 5.00 10.68
N ARG A 308 -10.50 4.09 9.74
CA ARG A 308 -9.48 3.51 8.86
C ARG A 308 -9.36 4.30 7.56
N TYR A 309 -8.15 4.59 7.11
CA TYR A 309 -7.86 5.38 5.90
C TYR A 309 -6.48 5.07 5.32
N ASP A 310 -6.21 5.60 4.12
CA ASP A 310 -4.91 5.49 3.42
C ASP A 310 -4.36 4.06 3.33
N PRO A 311 -5.10 3.12 2.69
CA PRO A 311 -4.65 1.74 2.55
C PRO A 311 -3.48 1.62 1.58
N TYR A 312 -2.52 0.79 1.96
CA TYR A 312 -1.49 0.32 1.05
C TYR A 312 -1.78 -1.13 0.63
N PHE A 313 -2.35 -1.26 -0.57
CA PHE A 313 -2.53 -2.53 -1.25
C PHE A 313 -1.26 -2.90 -2.02
N LYS A 314 -0.44 -3.73 -1.41
CA LYS A 314 0.91 -4.07 -1.85
C LYS A 314 0.87 -5.06 -3.01
N PRO A 315 1.89 -5.05 -3.89
CA PRO A 315 2.08 -6.16 -4.83
C PRO A 315 2.56 -7.41 -4.07
N ASP A 316 2.56 -8.56 -4.77
CA ASP A 316 3.40 -9.69 -4.38
C ASP A 316 4.89 -9.30 -4.46
N TRP A 317 5.78 -10.22 -4.06
CA TRP A 317 7.20 -9.94 -3.88
C TRP A 317 7.81 -9.20 -5.08
N ASN A 318 8.26 -7.97 -4.81
CA ASN A 318 8.77 -7.02 -5.80
C ASN A 318 10.15 -6.52 -5.35
N PRO A 319 11.24 -7.25 -5.68
CA PRO A 319 12.58 -6.94 -5.18
C PRO A 319 13.08 -5.55 -5.61
N ASP A 320 12.78 -5.11 -6.83
CA ASP A 320 13.23 -3.79 -7.29
C ASP A 320 12.50 -2.63 -6.60
N LEU A 321 11.21 -2.80 -6.29
CA LEU A 321 10.47 -1.85 -5.46
C LEU A 321 10.98 -1.88 -4.01
N PHE A 322 11.28 -3.08 -3.48
CA PHE A 322 11.74 -3.24 -2.10
C PHE A 322 13.10 -2.60 -1.85
N ASN A 323 13.95 -2.50 -2.88
CA ASN A 323 15.23 -1.79 -2.82
C ASN A 323 15.08 -0.26 -2.66
N VAL A 324 13.90 0.30 -2.92
CA VAL A 324 13.64 1.74 -2.85
C VAL A 324 12.49 2.12 -1.90
N GLN A 325 11.72 1.14 -1.42
CA GLN A 325 10.59 1.30 -0.51
C GLN A 325 10.43 0.08 0.41
N ASN A 326 10.50 0.29 1.72
CA ASN A 326 10.14 -0.74 2.70
C ASN A 326 8.61 -0.94 2.74
N PHE A 327 8.09 -1.87 1.94
CA PHE A 327 6.67 -2.26 2.00
C PHE A 327 6.40 -3.51 2.83
N ILE A 328 7.43 -4.23 3.30
CA ILE A 328 7.25 -5.37 4.21
C ILE A 328 6.88 -4.85 5.61
N SER A 329 7.68 -3.92 6.13
CA SER A 329 7.54 -3.22 7.41
C SER A 329 6.79 -4.04 8.49
N HIS A 330 5.61 -3.59 8.89
CA HIS A 330 4.70 -4.28 9.82
C HIS A 330 3.41 -4.67 9.08
N LEU A 331 2.77 -5.81 9.28
CA LEU A 331 3.10 -7.01 10.03
C LEU A 331 4.08 -7.89 9.25
N GLY A 332 5.39 -7.68 9.42
CA GLY A 332 6.40 -8.63 8.93
C GLY A 332 6.47 -9.85 9.84
N VAL A 333 6.33 -11.05 9.28
CA VAL A 333 6.45 -12.33 9.98
C VAL A 333 7.63 -13.10 9.42
N TYR A 334 8.59 -13.46 10.27
CA TYR A 334 9.87 -14.02 9.86
C TYR A 334 10.11 -15.35 10.55
N ARG A 335 10.73 -16.30 9.85
CA ARG A 335 11.22 -17.53 10.47
C ARG A 335 12.24 -17.19 11.56
N THR A 336 11.97 -17.58 12.81
CA THR A 336 12.75 -17.15 13.97
C THR A 336 14.22 -17.59 13.86
N LEU A 337 14.48 -18.80 13.36
CA LEU A 337 15.84 -19.30 13.18
C LEU A 337 16.64 -18.46 12.19
N LEU A 338 16.01 -18.04 11.09
CA LEU A 338 16.65 -17.21 10.08
C LEU A 338 16.99 -15.82 10.63
N VAL A 339 16.08 -15.21 11.39
CA VAL A 339 16.32 -13.92 12.07
C VAL A 339 17.51 -14.02 13.02
N ARG A 340 17.64 -15.12 13.76
CA ARG A 340 18.78 -15.37 14.64
C ARG A 340 20.09 -15.56 13.86
N GLU A 341 20.04 -16.30 12.76
CA GLU A 341 21.20 -16.53 11.88
C GLU A 341 21.74 -15.22 11.29
N VAL A 342 20.87 -14.31 10.87
CA VAL A 342 21.28 -13.00 10.34
C VAL A 342 21.67 -11.99 11.43
N GLY A 343 21.58 -12.36 12.71
CA GLY A 343 22.04 -11.56 13.85
C GLY A 343 21.00 -10.62 14.47
N GLY A 344 19.70 -10.83 14.25
CA GLY A 344 18.64 -10.01 14.85
C GLY A 344 18.61 -8.56 14.34
N PHE A 345 18.17 -7.62 15.18
CA PHE A 345 18.09 -6.19 14.85
C PHE A 345 19.43 -5.50 15.13
N ARG A 346 19.99 -4.77 14.17
CA ARG A 346 21.27 -4.07 14.37
C ARG A 346 21.05 -2.71 15.02
N VAL A 347 21.86 -2.41 16.05
CA VAL A 347 21.92 -1.07 16.66
C VAL A 347 22.57 -0.10 15.68
N GLY A 348 22.09 1.14 15.62
CA GLY A 348 22.54 2.16 14.68
C GLY A 348 21.79 2.16 13.34
N TYR A 349 20.63 1.51 13.29
CA TYR A 349 19.67 1.50 12.17
C TYR A 349 18.26 1.90 12.63
N GLU A 350 18.15 2.50 13.81
CA GLU A 350 16.89 2.97 14.37
C GLU A 350 16.18 3.88 13.34
N GLY A 351 14.88 3.68 13.15
CA GLY A 351 14.08 4.31 12.09
C GLY A 351 14.04 3.54 10.76
N SER A 352 14.89 2.53 10.59
CA SER A 352 14.86 1.60 9.44
C SER A 352 15.31 0.18 9.83
N GLN A 353 15.21 -0.17 11.10
CA GLN A 353 15.68 -1.43 11.67
C GLN A 353 14.92 -2.65 11.13
N ASP A 354 13.65 -2.45 10.78
CA ASP A 354 12.78 -3.45 10.16
C ASP A 354 13.21 -3.68 8.70
N TRP A 355 13.50 -2.61 7.95
CA TRP A 355 14.04 -2.71 6.59
C TRP A 355 15.41 -3.38 6.58
N ASP A 356 16.29 -3.02 7.53
CA ASP A 356 17.60 -3.65 7.72
C ASP A 356 17.48 -5.17 7.93
N LEU A 357 16.59 -5.58 8.83
CA LEU A 357 16.34 -6.99 9.09
C LEU A 357 15.80 -7.69 7.84
N ALA A 358 14.78 -7.11 7.22
CA ALA A 358 14.15 -7.68 6.03
C ALA A 358 15.16 -7.86 4.89
N MET A 359 16.02 -6.87 4.62
CA MET A 359 17.10 -6.96 3.63
C MET A 359 18.02 -8.16 3.88
N ARG A 360 18.51 -8.31 5.11
CA ARG A 360 19.38 -9.44 5.46
C ARG A 360 18.67 -10.79 5.40
N VAL A 361 17.36 -10.83 5.68
CA VAL A 361 16.55 -12.05 5.55
C VAL A 361 16.35 -12.43 4.08
N ILE A 362 16.00 -11.49 3.20
CA ILE A 362 15.79 -11.80 1.77
C ILE A 362 17.09 -12.24 1.09
N GLU A 363 18.24 -11.73 1.53
CA GLU A 363 19.58 -12.16 1.06
C GLU A 363 19.87 -13.64 1.35
N ARG A 364 19.13 -14.24 2.29
CA ARG A 364 19.25 -15.64 2.72
C ARG A 364 18.04 -16.49 2.37
N SER A 365 17.06 -15.92 1.68
CA SER A 365 15.81 -16.56 1.28
C SER A 365 15.73 -16.70 -0.24
N ALA A 366 14.89 -17.62 -0.70
CA ALA A 366 14.49 -17.67 -2.10
C ALA A 366 13.21 -16.82 -2.33
N PRO A 367 13.00 -16.25 -3.53
CA PRO A 367 11.83 -15.42 -3.83
C PRO A 367 10.47 -16.10 -3.58
N ASP A 368 10.36 -17.39 -3.85
CA ASP A 368 9.15 -18.21 -3.67
C ASP A 368 8.82 -18.50 -2.19
N ARG A 369 9.79 -18.34 -1.30
CA ARG A 369 9.65 -18.47 0.16
C ARG A 369 9.23 -17.16 0.84
N ILE A 370 9.05 -16.09 0.07
CA ILE A 370 8.53 -14.79 0.51
C ILE A 370 7.06 -14.69 0.10
N ARG A 371 6.17 -14.61 1.09
CA ARG A 371 4.73 -14.75 0.92
C ARG A 371 4.01 -13.45 1.22
N HIS A 372 3.03 -13.12 0.39
CA HIS A 372 2.15 -11.97 0.56
C HIS A 372 0.73 -12.44 0.84
N ILE A 373 0.12 -11.86 1.88
CA ILE A 373 -1.31 -12.00 2.17
C ILE A 373 -1.98 -10.65 1.83
N PRO A 374 -2.75 -10.55 0.72
CA PRO A 374 -3.37 -9.30 0.27
C PRO A 374 -4.65 -8.99 1.06
N LYS A 375 -4.47 -8.85 2.37
CA LYS A 375 -5.48 -8.46 3.35
C LYS A 375 -4.88 -7.42 4.26
N ILE A 376 -5.68 -6.43 4.61
CA ILE A 376 -5.30 -5.45 5.63
C ILE A 376 -5.29 -6.15 6.98
N LEU A 377 -4.11 -6.53 7.47
CA LEU A 377 -3.96 -7.25 8.76
C LEU A 377 -3.31 -6.39 9.85
N TYR A 378 -2.81 -5.22 9.48
CA TYR A 378 -2.12 -4.28 10.37
C TYR A 378 -2.75 -2.88 10.25
N HIS A 379 -2.87 -2.20 11.38
CA HIS A 379 -3.34 -0.81 11.47
C HIS A 379 -2.25 0.07 12.06
N TRP A 380 -1.70 0.96 11.24
CA TRP A 380 -0.73 1.95 11.68
C TRP A 380 -1.43 3.14 12.34
N ARG A 381 -1.12 3.41 13.61
CA ARG A 381 -1.77 4.49 14.34
C ARG A 381 -1.11 5.82 14.02
N SER A 382 -1.88 6.70 13.38
CA SER A 382 -1.45 8.07 13.10
C SER A 382 -1.88 9.03 14.21
N VAL A 383 -1.07 9.15 15.27
CA VAL A 383 -1.31 10.07 16.41
C VAL A 383 -0.25 11.18 16.52
N PRO A 384 -0.62 12.41 16.95
CA PRO A 384 0.34 13.45 17.29
C PRO A 384 1.33 12.98 18.37
N GLY A 385 2.61 12.92 18.04
CA GLY A 385 3.67 12.38 18.92
C GLY A 385 4.20 11.00 18.54
N SER A 386 3.57 10.30 17.58
CA SER A 386 4.19 9.16 16.91
C SER A 386 5.45 9.62 16.15
N THR A 387 6.49 8.78 16.11
CA THR A 387 7.81 9.05 15.52
C THR A 387 7.73 9.64 14.11
N ALA A 388 6.67 9.32 13.36
CA ALA A 388 6.40 9.82 12.00
C ALA A 388 6.26 11.36 11.89
N LEU A 389 5.95 12.08 12.97
CA LEU A 389 5.69 13.52 12.95
C LEU A 389 6.84 14.41 13.45
N LEU A 390 7.86 13.84 14.11
CA LEU A 390 8.99 14.64 14.61
C LEU A 390 9.96 14.97 13.48
N ILE A 391 10.17 16.26 13.21
CA ILE A 391 11.08 16.76 12.15
C ILE A 391 12.51 16.20 12.30
N GLY A 392 12.98 16.00 13.54
CA GLY A 392 14.28 15.35 13.82
C GLY A 392 14.29 13.85 13.56
N ALA A 393 13.14 13.18 13.65
CA ALA A 393 13.02 11.76 13.35
C ALA A 393 13.09 11.45 11.86
N LYS A 394 12.66 12.40 11.02
CA LYS A 394 12.74 12.29 9.56
C LYS A 394 14.19 12.29 9.05
N ASN A 395 15.09 13.05 9.68
CA ASN A 395 16.48 13.16 9.23
C ASN A 395 17.31 11.91 9.55
N TYR A 396 17.22 11.36 10.78
CA TYR A 396 17.98 10.14 11.10
C TYR A 396 17.40 8.89 10.40
N ALA A 397 16.06 8.80 10.26
CA ALA A 397 15.44 7.68 9.56
C ALA A 397 15.82 7.64 8.08
N ALA A 398 15.93 8.80 7.42
CA ALA A 398 16.44 8.87 6.05
C ALA A 398 17.91 8.40 5.96
N GLN A 399 18.77 8.85 6.87
CA GLN A 399 20.18 8.39 6.91
C GLN A 399 20.29 6.89 7.19
N ALA A 400 19.46 6.35 8.09
CA ALA A 400 19.39 4.92 8.37
C ALA A 400 18.95 4.15 7.13
N ALA A 401 17.92 4.62 6.41
CA ALA A 401 17.46 4.01 5.16
C ALA A 401 18.55 3.99 4.08
N GLU A 402 19.26 5.11 3.87
CA GLU A 402 20.39 5.18 2.93
C GLU A 402 21.45 4.11 3.26
N LYS A 403 21.80 4.01 4.54
CA LYS A 403 22.77 3.05 5.05
C LYS A 403 22.29 1.61 4.86
N VAL A 404 21.01 1.30 5.11
CA VAL A 404 20.42 -0.03 4.89
C VAL A 404 20.59 -0.45 3.42
N ILE A 405 20.19 0.41 2.49
CA ILE A 405 20.21 0.11 1.07
C ILE A 405 21.67 -0.01 0.58
N GLY A 406 22.55 0.92 0.97
CA GLY A 406 23.95 0.92 0.55
C GLY A 406 24.69 -0.33 1.05
N GLU A 407 24.45 -0.74 2.28
CA GLU A 407 25.04 -1.98 2.81
C GLU A 407 24.41 -3.24 2.21
N HIS A 408 23.13 -3.22 1.83
CA HIS A 408 22.52 -4.32 1.08
C HIS A 408 23.29 -4.58 -0.22
N PHE A 409 23.48 -3.54 -1.05
CA PHE A 409 24.24 -3.64 -2.29
C PHE A 409 25.69 -4.08 -2.06
N THR A 410 26.33 -3.60 -0.98
CA THR A 410 27.67 -4.04 -0.57
C THR A 410 27.70 -5.53 -0.24
N ARG A 411 26.72 -6.06 0.51
CA ARG A 411 26.67 -7.48 0.91
C ARG A 411 26.42 -8.42 -0.26
N ILE A 412 25.59 -8.03 -1.22
CA ILE A 412 25.32 -8.83 -2.42
C ILE A 412 26.37 -8.63 -3.52
N GLY A 413 27.37 -7.78 -3.31
CA GLY A 413 28.47 -7.55 -4.25
C GLY A 413 28.05 -6.82 -5.53
N VAL A 414 27.02 -5.99 -5.46
CA VAL A 414 26.52 -5.22 -6.61
C VAL A 414 26.91 -3.75 -6.44
N GLU A 415 27.60 -3.19 -7.43
CA GLU A 415 27.91 -1.76 -7.44
C GLU A 415 26.63 -0.96 -7.74
N ALA A 416 26.29 -0.05 -6.82
CA ALA A 416 25.17 0.86 -6.99
C ALA A 416 25.45 2.19 -6.28
N ARG A 417 24.95 3.30 -6.84
CA ARG A 417 24.93 4.61 -6.18
C ARG A 417 23.50 4.98 -5.82
N LEU A 418 23.31 5.66 -4.71
CA LEU A 418 22.00 6.05 -4.22
C LEU A 418 21.78 7.55 -4.36
N SER A 419 20.55 7.95 -4.67
CA SER A 419 20.12 9.33 -4.57
C SER A 419 18.69 9.42 -4.01
N PRO A 420 18.37 10.42 -3.18
CA PRO A 420 17.01 10.60 -2.68
C PRO A 420 16.03 10.98 -3.80
N THR A 421 14.77 10.57 -3.66
CA THR A 421 13.65 10.98 -4.53
C THR A 421 12.45 11.47 -3.70
N LYS A 422 11.39 11.93 -4.38
CA LYS A 422 10.19 12.51 -3.73
C LYS A 422 9.52 11.51 -2.80
N GLY A 423 9.25 11.91 -1.56
CA GLY A 423 8.50 11.11 -0.58
C GLY A 423 9.37 10.35 0.44
N SER A 424 10.65 10.71 0.58
CA SER A 424 11.62 9.99 1.44
C SER A 424 11.97 8.59 0.94
N TYR A 425 11.92 8.39 -0.38
CA TYR A 425 12.34 7.18 -1.07
C TYR A 425 13.69 7.37 -1.77
N TRP A 426 14.19 6.31 -2.39
CA TRP A 426 15.50 6.28 -3.03
C TRP A 426 15.42 5.94 -4.52
N ARG A 427 16.44 6.33 -5.28
CA ARG A 427 16.75 5.83 -6.62
C ARG A 427 18.07 5.07 -6.54
N VAL A 428 18.12 3.91 -7.18
CA VAL A 428 19.34 3.11 -7.31
C VAL A 428 19.90 3.31 -8.70
N HIS A 429 21.12 3.82 -8.78
CA HIS A 429 21.87 4.01 -10.03
C HIS A 429 22.83 2.83 -10.21
N TYR A 430 22.62 2.06 -11.27
CA TYR A 430 23.52 0.98 -11.66
C TYR A 430 24.57 1.52 -12.65
N PRO A 431 25.84 1.12 -12.55
CA PRO A 431 26.88 1.60 -13.47
C PRO A 431 26.72 0.99 -14.86
N LEU A 432 27.09 1.75 -15.88
CA LEU A 432 27.34 1.22 -17.22
C LEU A 432 28.78 0.73 -17.31
N PRO A 433 29.05 -0.41 -17.97
CA PRO A 433 30.40 -0.85 -18.24
C PRO A 433 31.10 0.11 -19.22
N ALA A 434 32.44 0.12 -19.17
CA ALA A 434 33.29 0.84 -20.12
C ALA A 434 34.19 -0.18 -20.86
N PRO A 435 34.05 -0.35 -22.19
CA PRO A 435 33.13 0.36 -23.08
C PRO A 435 31.66 -0.04 -22.84
N ALA A 436 30.74 0.88 -23.12
CA ALA A 436 29.32 0.61 -23.07
C ALA A 436 28.93 -0.32 -24.24
N PRO A 437 28.01 -1.29 -24.04
CA PRO A 437 27.60 -2.22 -25.08
C PRO A 437 26.78 -1.52 -26.16
N ARG A 438 26.98 -1.90 -27.41
CA ARG A 438 26.18 -1.39 -28.53
C ARG A 438 24.69 -1.71 -28.35
N VAL A 439 23.84 -0.73 -28.67
CA VAL A 439 22.37 -0.91 -28.74
C VAL A 439 21.88 -0.66 -30.17
N THR A 440 21.05 -1.55 -30.71
CA THR A 440 20.29 -1.27 -31.94
C THR A 440 18.88 -0.81 -31.58
N LEU A 441 18.50 0.39 -32.02
CA LEU A 441 17.15 0.93 -31.90
C LEU A 441 16.32 0.47 -33.12
N VAL A 442 15.44 -0.50 -32.95
CA VAL A 442 14.59 -1.07 -34.01
C VAL A 442 13.29 -0.28 -34.10
N ILE A 443 13.03 0.31 -35.27
CA ILE A 443 11.86 1.16 -35.52
C ILE A 443 11.10 0.67 -36.76
N PRO A 444 9.97 -0.05 -36.60
CA PRO A 444 9.07 -0.34 -37.70
C PRO A 444 8.38 0.92 -38.22
N THR A 445 8.31 1.10 -39.53
CA THR A 445 7.62 2.25 -40.14
C THR A 445 6.96 1.90 -41.48
N ARG A 446 5.99 2.73 -41.88
CA ARG A 446 5.46 2.78 -43.25
C ARG A 446 4.91 4.18 -43.51
N ASN A 447 5.43 4.87 -44.52
CA ASN A 447 5.06 6.23 -44.88
C ASN A 447 5.12 7.20 -43.67
N ARG A 448 4.28 8.25 -43.68
CA ARG A 448 4.06 9.19 -42.55
C ARG A 448 5.35 9.88 -42.10
N LEU A 449 6.07 10.47 -43.06
CA LEU A 449 7.28 11.25 -42.82
C LEU A 449 7.11 12.31 -41.72
N GLU A 450 5.94 12.93 -41.62
CA GLU A 450 5.60 13.93 -40.60
C GLU A 450 5.66 13.39 -39.17
N VAL A 451 5.63 12.07 -38.99
CA VAL A 451 5.75 11.37 -37.71
C VAL A 451 7.17 10.82 -37.52
N LEU A 452 7.70 10.13 -38.54
CA LEU A 452 9.01 9.49 -38.47
C LEU A 452 10.16 10.49 -38.30
N ARG A 453 10.12 11.62 -39.01
CA ARG A 453 11.21 12.60 -38.99
C ARG A 453 11.43 13.20 -37.60
N PRO A 454 10.40 13.76 -36.91
CA PRO A 454 10.57 14.25 -35.54
C PRO A 454 11.12 13.19 -34.58
N CYS A 455 10.69 11.93 -34.72
CA CYS A 455 11.20 10.83 -33.92
C CYS A 455 12.70 10.60 -34.13
N LEU A 456 13.13 10.42 -35.38
CA LEU A 456 14.56 10.20 -35.69
C LEU A 456 15.43 11.39 -35.32
N GLU A 457 14.97 12.62 -35.59
CA GLU A 457 15.71 13.84 -35.21
C GLU A 457 15.87 13.94 -33.69
N SER A 458 14.83 13.60 -32.92
CA SER A 458 14.89 13.58 -31.46
C SER A 458 15.83 12.50 -30.94
N LEU A 459 15.74 11.27 -31.46
CA LEU A 459 16.62 10.16 -31.07
C LEU A 459 18.09 10.47 -31.35
N LEU A 460 18.40 10.94 -32.56
CA LEU A 460 19.77 11.17 -33.02
C LEU A 460 20.36 12.47 -32.45
N GLY A 461 19.53 13.46 -32.13
CA GLY A 461 19.96 14.76 -31.63
C GLY A 461 20.01 14.88 -30.11
N ARG A 462 19.24 14.07 -29.36
CA ARG A 462 19.14 14.19 -27.89
C ARG A 462 19.73 13.02 -27.11
N THR A 463 19.79 11.81 -27.67
CA THR A 463 20.29 10.63 -26.94
C THR A 463 21.80 10.77 -26.68
N THR A 464 22.20 10.61 -25.41
CA THR A 464 23.61 10.77 -24.99
C THR A 464 24.38 9.46 -24.91
N TYR A 465 23.70 8.33 -24.98
CA TYR A 465 24.33 7.01 -24.91
C TYR A 465 25.39 6.86 -26.02
N PRO A 466 26.59 6.35 -25.70
CA PRO A 466 27.75 6.52 -26.58
C PRO A 466 27.79 5.58 -27.79
N ASP A 467 27.16 4.41 -27.73
CA ASP A 467 27.24 3.40 -28.80
C ASP A 467 25.85 2.84 -29.16
N PHE A 468 25.17 3.53 -30.07
CA PHE A 468 23.90 3.05 -30.63
C PHE A 468 23.84 3.23 -32.15
N GLU A 469 23.01 2.40 -32.78
CA GLU A 469 22.58 2.56 -34.17
C GLU A 469 21.05 2.54 -34.25
N VAL A 470 20.49 3.10 -35.31
CA VAL A 470 19.06 3.01 -35.61
C VAL A 470 18.85 2.07 -36.78
N LEU A 471 17.99 1.06 -36.61
CA LEU A 471 17.54 0.16 -37.66
C LEU A 471 16.06 0.41 -37.95
N ILE A 472 15.80 1.09 -39.06
CA ILE A 472 14.44 1.33 -39.56
C ILE A 472 14.00 0.09 -40.32
N VAL A 473 12.89 -0.53 -39.90
CA VAL A 473 12.26 -1.64 -40.61
C VAL A 473 11.12 -1.07 -41.46
N ASP A 474 11.39 -0.86 -42.74
CA ASP A 474 10.44 -0.24 -43.66
C ASP A 474 9.45 -1.27 -44.22
N ASN A 475 8.18 -1.18 -43.81
CA ASN A 475 7.11 -2.07 -44.24
C ASN A 475 6.52 -1.67 -45.60
N GLY A 476 7.40 -1.44 -46.58
CA GLY A 476 7.03 -1.06 -47.94
C GLY A 476 6.43 0.34 -48.01
N SER A 477 7.19 1.37 -47.60
CA SER A 477 6.81 2.76 -47.87
C SER A 477 6.72 3.00 -49.37
N ASP A 478 5.71 3.74 -49.80
CA ASP A 478 5.40 4.03 -51.21
C ASP A 478 5.26 5.53 -51.50
N ASP A 479 5.26 6.39 -50.48
CA ASP A 479 5.25 7.83 -50.70
C ASP A 479 6.68 8.37 -50.99
N PRO A 480 6.85 9.19 -52.05
CA PRO A 480 8.18 9.66 -52.46
C PRO A 480 8.94 10.46 -51.39
N ALA A 481 8.24 11.14 -50.48
CA ALA A 481 8.87 11.97 -49.47
C ALA A 481 9.52 11.12 -48.38
N THR A 482 8.84 10.08 -47.90
CA THR A 482 9.38 9.12 -46.94
C THR A 482 10.57 8.37 -47.55
N LEU A 483 10.44 7.88 -48.79
CA LEU A 483 11.53 7.17 -49.46
C LEU A 483 12.79 8.04 -49.61
N ALA A 484 12.64 9.28 -50.07
CA ALA A 484 13.76 10.22 -50.18
C ALA A 484 14.41 10.51 -48.82
N TYR A 485 13.61 10.63 -47.76
CA TYR A 485 14.13 10.83 -46.41
C TYR A 485 14.86 9.60 -45.86
N LEU A 486 14.35 8.38 -46.10
CA LEU A 486 15.02 7.13 -45.71
C LEU A 486 16.40 7.00 -46.39
N GLU A 487 16.48 7.32 -47.68
CA GLU A 487 17.75 7.38 -48.41
C GLU A 487 18.70 8.45 -47.87
N GLU A 488 18.18 9.60 -47.46
CA GLU A 488 18.96 10.69 -46.88
C GLU A 488 19.57 10.27 -45.54
N VAL A 489 18.77 9.76 -44.61
CA VAL A 489 19.24 9.43 -43.26
C VAL A 489 20.14 8.20 -43.23
N ALA A 490 20.02 7.29 -44.20
CA ALA A 490 20.89 6.12 -44.32
C ALA A 490 22.33 6.47 -44.77
N ARG A 491 22.58 7.68 -45.28
CA ARG A 491 23.93 8.11 -45.65
C ARG A 491 24.76 8.35 -44.40
N PRO A 492 25.99 7.80 -44.32
CA PRO A 492 26.88 8.04 -43.19
C PRO A 492 27.15 9.55 -43.00
N ALA A 493 27.01 10.03 -41.77
CA ALA A 493 27.33 11.40 -41.38
C ALA A 493 28.25 11.39 -40.16
N ALA A 494 29.37 12.10 -40.24
CA ALA A 494 30.35 12.15 -39.15
C ALA A 494 29.72 12.76 -37.89
N GLY A 495 29.93 12.12 -36.73
CA GLY A 495 29.39 12.58 -35.44
C GLY A 495 27.90 12.28 -35.22
N ARG A 496 27.26 11.51 -36.10
CA ARG A 496 25.88 11.04 -35.94
C ARG A 496 25.85 9.52 -35.83
N ALA A 497 24.97 8.99 -35.00
CA ALA A 497 24.76 7.55 -34.91
C ALA A 497 24.32 6.97 -36.28
N PRO A 498 24.82 5.78 -36.68
CA PRO A 498 24.44 5.17 -37.95
C PRO A 498 22.94 4.89 -38.03
N VAL A 499 22.36 5.09 -39.21
CA VAL A 499 21.00 4.69 -39.53
C VAL A 499 21.03 3.68 -40.67
N ARG A 500 20.36 2.54 -40.49
CA ARG A 500 20.19 1.49 -41.49
C ARG A 500 18.72 1.31 -41.79
N VAL A 501 18.40 0.97 -43.04
CA VAL A 501 17.03 0.68 -43.48
C VAL A 501 16.96 -0.77 -43.93
N LEU A 502 16.02 -1.53 -43.36
CA LEU A 502 15.71 -2.91 -43.71
C LEU A 502 14.35 -2.96 -44.40
N PRO A 503 14.29 -3.23 -45.71
CA PRO A 503 13.03 -3.42 -46.42
C PRO A 503 12.32 -4.70 -45.95
N GLN A 504 11.05 -4.59 -45.57
CA GLN A 504 10.15 -5.69 -45.19
C GLN A 504 8.75 -5.45 -45.77
N PRO A 505 8.58 -5.41 -47.11
CA PRO A 505 7.27 -5.15 -47.71
C PRO A 505 6.28 -6.28 -47.43
N GLY A 506 5.03 -5.94 -47.11
CA GLY A 506 3.98 -6.92 -46.90
C GLY A 506 2.74 -6.37 -46.21
N GLU A 507 1.88 -7.28 -45.76
CA GLU A 507 0.81 -6.94 -44.82
C GLU A 507 1.41 -6.46 -43.51
N PHE A 508 0.81 -5.43 -42.88
CA PHE A 508 1.31 -4.91 -41.61
C PHE A 508 1.18 -5.95 -40.50
N ASN A 509 2.33 -6.34 -39.95
CA ASN A 509 2.43 -7.21 -38.79
C ASN A 509 3.55 -6.66 -37.89
N TYR A 510 3.15 -5.98 -36.81
CA TYR A 510 4.08 -5.32 -35.89
C TYR A 510 5.06 -6.31 -35.28
N SER A 511 4.56 -7.50 -34.94
CA SER A 511 5.36 -8.60 -34.40
C SER A 511 6.42 -9.10 -35.38
N ALA A 512 6.03 -9.35 -36.63
CA ALA A 512 6.96 -9.79 -37.67
C ALA A 512 8.04 -8.75 -37.97
N LEU A 513 7.66 -7.46 -38.03
CA LEU A 513 8.60 -6.37 -38.30
C LEU A 513 9.66 -6.22 -37.20
N ASN A 514 9.24 -6.28 -35.92
CA ASN A 514 10.18 -6.27 -34.81
C ASN A 514 11.09 -7.50 -34.80
N ASN A 515 10.53 -8.70 -35.01
CA ASN A 515 11.31 -9.94 -35.12
C ASN A 515 12.39 -9.84 -36.23
N ALA A 516 12.02 -9.32 -37.41
CA ALA A 516 12.95 -9.13 -38.52
C ALA A 516 14.06 -8.12 -38.19
N GLY A 517 13.71 -7.02 -37.50
CA GLY A 517 14.69 -6.04 -37.02
C GLY A 517 15.70 -6.64 -36.04
N VAL A 518 15.23 -7.40 -35.04
CA VAL A 518 16.10 -8.08 -34.06
C VAL A 518 17.00 -9.12 -34.73
N ALA A 519 16.48 -9.84 -35.73
CA ALA A 519 17.25 -10.82 -36.48
C ALA A 519 18.36 -10.19 -37.35
N ALA A 520 18.18 -8.94 -37.79
CA ALA A 520 19.10 -8.23 -38.69
C ALA A 520 20.24 -7.48 -37.97
N THR A 521 20.33 -7.58 -36.65
CA THR A 521 21.42 -7.04 -35.83
C THR A 521 22.10 -8.13 -35.00
N ASP A 522 23.39 -7.94 -34.73
CA ASP A 522 24.21 -8.71 -33.79
C ASP A 522 24.54 -7.90 -32.52
N ALA A 523 23.95 -6.71 -32.34
CA ALA A 523 24.11 -5.94 -31.10
C ALA A 523 23.62 -6.75 -29.88
N PRO A 524 24.34 -6.70 -28.74
CA PRO A 524 23.96 -7.44 -27.54
C PRO A 524 22.64 -6.96 -26.93
N LEU A 525 22.28 -5.69 -27.16
CA LEU A 525 21.05 -5.06 -26.68
C LEU A 525 20.23 -4.54 -27.86
N VAL A 526 18.91 -4.69 -27.73
CA VAL A 526 17.94 -4.13 -28.68
C VAL A 526 16.97 -3.24 -27.91
N ALA A 527 16.66 -2.07 -28.48
CA ALA A 527 15.53 -1.26 -28.08
C ALA A 527 14.44 -1.35 -29.16
N LEU A 528 13.26 -1.84 -28.79
CA LEU A 528 12.08 -1.84 -29.64
C LEU A 528 11.35 -0.52 -29.41
N LEU A 529 11.19 0.25 -30.49
CA LEU A 529 10.65 1.61 -30.43
C LEU A 529 9.56 1.79 -31.48
N ASN A 530 8.52 2.55 -31.14
CA ASN A 530 7.60 3.07 -32.14
C ASN A 530 8.20 4.26 -32.92
N ASN A 531 7.64 4.54 -34.09
CA ASN A 531 8.14 5.60 -34.98
C ASN A 531 7.67 7.02 -34.62
N ASP A 532 6.94 7.18 -33.52
CA ASP A 532 6.27 8.42 -33.07
C ASP A 532 6.65 8.80 -31.63
N LEU A 533 7.88 8.49 -31.22
CA LEU A 533 8.46 8.88 -29.94
C LEU A 533 9.20 10.22 -30.01
N GLU A 534 9.30 10.91 -28.88
CA GLU A 534 10.20 12.05 -28.71
C GLU A 534 10.95 11.94 -27.36
N VAL A 535 12.27 12.01 -27.41
CA VAL A 535 13.15 11.98 -26.23
C VAL A 535 12.98 13.24 -25.40
N ILE A 536 12.76 13.10 -24.09
CA ILE A 536 12.69 14.23 -23.15
C ILE A 536 14.08 14.52 -22.56
N HIS A 537 14.73 13.49 -22.01
CA HIS A 537 16.05 13.59 -21.39
C HIS A 537 17.04 12.65 -22.09
N GLY A 538 18.26 13.13 -22.34
CA GLY A 538 19.23 12.44 -23.19
C GLY A 538 19.76 11.12 -22.62
N ASP A 539 19.72 10.98 -21.30
CA ASP A 539 20.18 9.83 -20.52
C ASP A 539 19.16 8.70 -20.40
N TRP A 540 18.04 8.77 -21.14
CA TRP A 540 16.99 7.76 -21.12
C TRP A 540 17.53 6.34 -21.44
N LEU A 541 18.41 6.24 -22.44
CA LEU A 541 18.94 4.95 -22.87
C LEU A 541 20.01 4.45 -21.89
N ASP A 542 20.81 5.34 -21.30
CA ASP A 542 21.75 5.02 -20.24
C ASP A 542 21.05 4.32 -19.07
N GLU A 543 19.95 4.89 -18.60
CA GLU A 543 19.11 4.35 -17.52
C GLU A 543 18.54 2.96 -17.89
N MET A 544 17.96 2.82 -19.08
CA MET A 544 17.34 1.56 -19.48
C MET A 544 18.37 0.45 -19.71
N VAL A 545 19.53 0.78 -20.29
CA VAL A 545 20.62 -0.19 -20.51
C VAL A 545 21.22 -0.64 -19.19
N ALA A 546 21.44 0.27 -18.24
CA ALA A 546 21.99 -0.09 -16.92
C ALA A 546 21.13 -1.14 -16.22
N HIS A 547 19.81 -1.07 -16.36
CA HIS A 547 18.91 -2.13 -15.88
C HIS A 547 18.90 -3.37 -16.78
N ALA A 548 18.90 -3.22 -18.11
CA ALA A 548 18.85 -4.34 -19.05
C ALA A 548 20.12 -5.21 -19.01
N LEU A 549 21.23 -4.71 -18.47
CA LEU A 549 22.45 -5.48 -18.25
C LEU A 549 22.41 -6.40 -17.03
N ARG A 550 21.44 -6.20 -16.13
CA ARG A 550 21.29 -7.05 -14.95
C ARG A 550 20.81 -8.44 -15.35
N PRO A 551 21.51 -9.54 -14.97
CA PRO A 551 21.18 -10.88 -15.44
C PRO A 551 19.75 -11.32 -15.14
N GLU A 552 19.19 -10.91 -14.01
CA GLU A 552 17.82 -11.23 -13.59
C GLU A 552 16.71 -10.49 -14.38
N ILE A 553 17.05 -9.42 -15.11
CA ILE A 553 16.09 -8.55 -15.80
C ILE A 553 15.99 -8.98 -17.25
N GLY A 554 14.78 -9.10 -17.78
CA GLY A 554 14.52 -9.44 -19.17
C GLY A 554 14.17 -8.21 -19.98
N CYS A 555 12.99 -7.62 -19.72
CA CYS A 555 12.53 -6.40 -20.38
C CYS A 555 12.65 -5.18 -19.47
N VAL A 556 13.05 -4.04 -20.03
CA VAL A 556 13.04 -2.73 -19.36
C VAL A 556 12.13 -1.78 -20.12
N GLY A 557 11.12 -1.22 -19.46
CA GLY A 557 10.19 -0.24 -20.03
C GLY A 557 10.42 1.17 -19.50
N ALA A 558 10.25 2.15 -20.39
CA ALA A 558 10.30 3.57 -20.07
C ALA A 558 8.99 4.10 -19.46
N LYS A 559 8.99 5.33 -18.98
CA LYS A 559 7.77 6.10 -18.70
C LYS A 559 7.41 6.94 -19.92
N LEU A 560 6.19 6.78 -20.41
CA LEU A 560 5.72 7.48 -21.62
C LEU A 560 4.60 8.47 -21.27
N TYR A 561 4.67 9.64 -21.89
CA TYR A 561 3.68 10.70 -21.79
C TYR A 561 2.96 10.92 -23.12
N TYR A 562 1.69 11.30 -23.04
CA TYR A 562 1.01 12.01 -24.10
C TYR A 562 1.62 13.41 -24.27
N PRO A 563 1.45 14.06 -25.43
CA PRO A 563 1.95 15.43 -25.67
C PRO A 563 1.40 16.49 -24.72
N ASP A 564 0.33 16.20 -23.98
CA ASP A 564 -0.29 17.08 -22.99
C ASP A 564 0.18 16.82 -21.54
N ASP A 565 1.35 16.18 -21.37
CA ASP A 565 1.95 15.81 -20.09
C ASP A 565 1.11 14.87 -19.23
N ARG A 566 0.10 14.20 -19.79
CA ARG A 566 -0.56 13.09 -19.12
C ARG A 566 0.22 11.81 -19.33
N ILE A 567 0.24 10.97 -18.31
CA ILE A 567 0.86 9.65 -18.37
C ILE A 567 0.11 8.79 -19.38
N GLN A 568 0.86 8.18 -20.28
CA GLN A 568 0.37 7.15 -21.19
C GLN A 568 0.80 5.77 -20.72
N HIS A 569 2.07 5.62 -20.33
CA HIS A 569 2.63 4.36 -19.88
C HIS A 569 3.45 4.56 -18.59
N ALA A 570 3.03 3.87 -17.53
CA ALA A 570 3.81 3.68 -16.32
C ALA A 570 3.87 2.20 -15.94
N GLY A 571 4.06 1.36 -16.98
CA GLY A 571 3.93 -0.09 -16.90
C GLY A 571 2.57 -0.63 -17.37
N VAL A 572 2.45 -1.96 -17.44
CA VAL A 572 1.21 -2.66 -17.81
C VAL A 572 0.69 -3.51 -16.65
N ILE A 573 -0.61 -3.40 -16.37
CA ILE A 573 -1.35 -4.24 -15.43
C ILE A 573 -2.19 -5.25 -16.21
N LEU A 574 -2.08 -6.53 -15.87
CA LEU A 574 -2.85 -7.59 -16.50
C LEU A 574 -4.30 -7.62 -15.99
N GLY A 575 -5.18 -8.21 -16.78
CA GLY A 575 -6.61 -8.40 -16.49
C GLY A 575 -7.48 -7.17 -16.74
N VAL A 576 -6.91 -5.97 -16.71
CA VAL A 576 -7.68 -4.72 -16.89
C VAL A 576 -8.31 -4.69 -18.28
N GLY A 577 -9.62 -4.42 -18.35
CA GLY A 577 -10.36 -4.42 -19.62
C GLY A 577 -10.42 -5.80 -20.30
N GLY A 578 -10.11 -6.88 -19.58
CA GLY A 578 -10.15 -8.23 -20.10
C GLY A 578 -8.81 -8.79 -20.56
N VAL A 579 -7.74 -7.99 -20.73
CA VAL A 579 -6.40 -8.54 -21.03
C VAL A 579 -5.34 -7.75 -20.30
N ALA A 580 -5.18 -6.47 -20.62
CA ALA A 580 -4.16 -5.63 -20.01
C ALA A 580 -4.43 -4.15 -20.29
N ALA A 581 -3.97 -3.27 -19.41
CA ALA A 581 -3.99 -1.82 -19.63
C ALA A 581 -2.76 -1.15 -19.01
N HIS A 582 -2.43 0.06 -19.50
CA HIS A 582 -1.34 0.84 -18.95
C HIS A 582 -1.69 1.42 -17.57
N ALA A 583 -0.79 1.27 -16.61
CA ALA A 583 -0.97 1.77 -15.25
C ALA A 583 -1.01 3.31 -15.20
N TRP A 584 -1.92 3.89 -14.39
CA TRP A 584 -2.06 5.34 -14.18
C TRP A 584 -2.25 6.15 -15.47
N GLN A 585 -2.76 5.54 -16.53
CA GLN A 585 -3.04 6.26 -17.77
C GLN A 585 -3.91 7.49 -17.50
N THR A 586 -3.66 8.58 -18.22
CA THR A 586 -4.32 9.89 -18.11
C THR A 586 -4.05 10.70 -16.84
N HIS A 587 -3.30 10.16 -15.86
CA HIS A 587 -2.88 10.93 -14.69
C HIS A 587 -1.85 12.00 -15.08
N PRO A 588 -1.79 13.14 -14.38
CA PRO A 588 -0.81 14.18 -14.70
C PRO A 588 0.64 13.71 -14.44
N ARG A 589 1.59 14.25 -15.22
CA ARG A 589 3.03 14.06 -14.99
C ARG A 589 3.41 14.40 -13.55
N GLY A 590 4.22 13.53 -12.95
CA GLY A 590 4.65 13.65 -11.56
C GLY A 590 3.63 13.18 -10.51
N ALA A 591 2.45 12.66 -10.90
CA ALA A 591 1.53 12.01 -9.97
C ALA A 591 2.24 10.88 -9.20
N ALA A 592 2.12 10.84 -7.87
CA ALA A 592 2.79 9.84 -7.05
C ALA A 592 2.20 8.43 -7.22
N GLY A 593 0.89 8.32 -7.47
CA GLY A 593 0.18 7.05 -7.42
C GLY A 593 0.10 6.50 -5.98
N GLN A 594 -0.51 5.32 -5.82
CA GLN A 594 -0.60 4.65 -4.53
C GLN A 594 0.80 4.38 -3.97
N ALA A 595 1.04 4.80 -2.72
CA ALA A 595 2.32 4.64 -2.04
C ALA A 595 3.54 5.09 -2.90
N HIS A 596 3.39 6.14 -3.72
CA HIS A 596 4.44 6.69 -4.58
C HIS A 596 4.97 5.76 -5.68
N ARG A 597 4.34 4.61 -5.93
CA ARG A 597 4.81 3.62 -6.91
C ARG A 597 5.05 4.19 -8.31
N ASN A 598 4.31 5.21 -8.75
CA ASN A 598 4.50 5.83 -10.07
C ASN A 598 5.76 6.72 -10.18
N LEU A 599 6.54 6.83 -9.10
CA LEU A 599 7.81 7.56 -9.03
C LEU A 599 9.00 6.65 -8.66
N LEU A 600 8.74 5.35 -8.51
CA LEU A 600 9.71 4.36 -8.03
C LEU A 600 9.91 3.25 -9.08
N GLN A 601 11.16 2.87 -9.29
CA GLN A 601 11.50 1.68 -10.07
C GLN A 601 10.84 0.44 -9.46
N GLN A 602 10.26 -0.42 -10.29
CA GLN A 602 9.60 -1.62 -9.80
C GLN A 602 9.51 -2.70 -10.87
N ASN A 603 9.33 -3.95 -10.43
CA ASN A 603 8.96 -5.02 -11.31
C ASN A 603 7.47 -4.95 -11.64
N LEU A 604 7.13 -5.18 -12.90
CA LEU A 604 5.75 -5.31 -13.38
C LEU A 604 5.62 -6.57 -14.22
N SER A 605 4.41 -7.05 -14.43
CA SER A 605 4.21 -8.25 -15.25
C SER A 605 4.55 -7.99 -16.73
N ALA A 606 4.24 -6.79 -17.24
CA ALA A 606 4.60 -6.38 -18.58
C ALA A 606 4.92 -4.88 -18.69
N VAL A 607 5.65 -4.53 -19.75
CA VAL A 607 5.93 -3.17 -20.20
C VAL A 607 5.63 -3.07 -21.69
N THR A 608 5.44 -1.87 -22.22
CA THR A 608 5.06 -1.73 -23.63
C THR A 608 6.26 -1.72 -24.57
N ALA A 609 6.10 -2.32 -25.76
CA ALA A 609 7.08 -2.23 -26.84
C ALA A 609 7.08 -0.90 -27.59
N ALA A 610 6.24 0.08 -27.18
CA ALA A 610 6.42 1.45 -27.66
C ALA A 610 7.80 2.00 -27.30
N CYS A 611 8.36 1.61 -26.14
CA CYS A 611 9.77 1.79 -25.80
C CYS A 611 10.23 0.71 -24.80
N LEU A 612 10.91 -0.32 -25.29
CA LEU A 612 11.36 -1.49 -24.52
C LEU A 612 12.81 -1.83 -24.85
N VAL A 613 13.67 -1.94 -23.83
CA VAL A 613 15.06 -2.42 -23.98
C VAL A 613 15.19 -3.84 -23.44
N VAL A 614 15.87 -4.71 -24.19
CA VAL A 614 16.06 -6.13 -23.86
C VAL A 614 17.39 -6.64 -24.39
N ARG A 615 18.01 -7.59 -23.68
CA ARG A 615 19.17 -8.33 -24.21
C ARG A 615 18.73 -9.18 -25.38
N ARG A 616 19.46 -9.12 -26.49
CA ARG A 616 19.14 -9.87 -27.71
C ARG A 616 19.03 -11.37 -27.44
N GLU A 617 19.91 -11.92 -26.61
CA GLU A 617 19.86 -13.35 -26.23
C GLU A 617 18.55 -13.72 -25.51
N VAL A 618 18.02 -12.84 -24.66
CA VAL A 618 16.76 -13.06 -23.93
C VAL A 618 15.58 -12.98 -24.88
N TYR A 619 15.61 -12.03 -25.83
CA TYR A 619 14.59 -11.93 -26.87
C TYR A 619 14.49 -13.23 -27.68
N LEU A 620 15.64 -13.77 -28.10
CA LEU A 620 15.72 -15.02 -28.84
C LEU A 620 15.30 -16.23 -27.98
N GLN A 621 15.75 -16.28 -26.73
CA GLN A 621 15.38 -17.33 -25.77
C GLN A 621 13.86 -17.40 -25.55
N ALA A 622 13.19 -16.25 -25.45
CA ALA A 622 11.74 -16.15 -25.29
C ALA A 622 10.95 -16.36 -26.60
N GLY A 623 11.63 -16.62 -27.73
CA GLY A 623 11.01 -16.85 -29.03
C GLY A 623 10.48 -15.60 -29.73
N GLY A 624 10.91 -14.40 -29.31
CA GLY A 624 10.49 -13.13 -29.89
C GLY A 624 8.98 -12.84 -29.78
N PHE A 625 8.47 -11.93 -30.60
CA PHE A 625 7.04 -11.61 -30.64
C PHE A 625 6.25 -12.69 -31.39
N ASN A 626 5.03 -12.99 -30.94
CA ASN A 626 4.15 -13.95 -31.60
C ASN A 626 3.53 -13.32 -32.85
N ALA A 627 4.17 -13.52 -34.01
CA ALA A 627 3.73 -12.94 -35.28
C ALA A 627 2.54 -13.65 -35.93
N ASP A 628 2.22 -14.86 -35.49
CA ASP A 628 1.14 -15.65 -36.09
C ASP A 628 -0.22 -15.26 -35.49
N GLU A 629 -0.29 -15.22 -34.15
CA GLU A 629 -1.54 -15.00 -33.41
C GLU A 629 -1.70 -13.56 -32.88
N LEU A 630 -0.59 -12.82 -32.67
CA LEU A 630 -0.59 -11.48 -32.06
C LEU A 630 0.08 -10.46 -32.98
N LYS A 631 -0.56 -10.14 -34.11
CA LYS A 631 0.02 -9.28 -35.15
C LYS A 631 0.14 -7.82 -34.74
N VAL A 632 -0.79 -7.30 -33.93
CA VAL A 632 -0.94 -5.86 -33.65
C VAL A 632 -1.14 -5.56 -32.17
N ALA A 633 -2.03 -6.26 -31.48
CA ALA A 633 -2.31 -6.03 -30.06
C ALA A 633 -1.66 -7.08 -29.17
N PHE A 634 -1.34 -6.70 -27.92
CA PHE A 634 -0.85 -7.55 -26.84
C PHE A 634 0.44 -8.35 -27.11
N ASN A 635 1.12 -8.14 -28.24
CA ASN A 635 2.40 -8.81 -28.56
C ASN A 635 3.49 -8.51 -27.53
N ASP A 636 3.53 -7.28 -27.01
CA ASP A 636 4.45 -6.83 -25.97
C ASP A 636 4.12 -7.46 -24.61
N VAL A 637 2.83 -7.57 -24.29
CA VAL A 637 2.34 -8.27 -23.09
C VAL A 637 2.71 -9.75 -23.15
N ASP A 638 2.36 -10.45 -24.23
CA ASP A 638 2.73 -11.87 -24.43
C ASP A 638 4.23 -12.08 -24.31
N PHE A 639 5.03 -11.25 -24.99
CA PHE A 639 6.48 -11.33 -24.92
C PHE A 639 7.01 -11.15 -23.50
N CYS A 640 6.54 -10.15 -22.76
CA CYS A 640 6.91 -9.95 -21.36
C CYS A 640 6.54 -11.16 -20.49
N LEU A 641 5.40 -11.81 -20.74
CA LEU A 641 4.99 -13.01 -20.02
C LEU A 641 5.85 -14.23 -20.37
N LYS A 642 6.24 -14.40 -21.64
CA LYS A 642 7.21 -15.43 -22.05
C LYS A 642 8.58 -15.22 -21.40
N VAL A 643 9.06 -13.98 -21.36
CA VAL A 643 10.32 -13.60 -20.70
C VAL A 643 10.25 -13.92 -19.20
N ARG A 644 9.11 -13.64 -18.55
CA ARG A 644 8.88 -14.01 -17.15
C ARG A 644 8.85 -15.53 -16.96
N ALA A 645 8.18 -16.27 -17.83
CA ALA A 645 8.15 -17.73 -17.80
C ALA A 645 9.53 -18.36 -17.99
N ALA A 646 10.45 -17.68 -18.69
CA ALA A 646 11.85 -18.07 -18.83
C ALA A 646 12.72 -17.77 -17.59
N GLY A 647 12.15 -17.20 -16.51
CA GLY A 647 12.82 -16.96 -15.23
C GLY A 647 13.33 -15.53 -15.02
N TYR A 648 13.06 -14.61 -15.95
CA TYR A 648 13.46 -13.21 -15.82
C TYR A 648 12.38 -12.35 -15.15
N ARG A 649 12.77 -11.16 -14.70
CA ARG A 649 11.85 -10.10 -14.25
C ARG A 649 11.74 -9.01 -15.31
N ASN A 650 10.52 -8.51 -15.52
CA ASN A 650 10.34 -7.26 -16.28
C ASN A 650 10.40 -6.08 -15.31
N LEU A 651 11.07 -5.02 -15.73
CA LEU A 651 11.29 -3.82 -14.93
C LEU A 651 10.75 -2.61 -15.65
N TRP A 652 10.10 -1.74 -14.89
CA TRP A 652 9.74 -0.41 -15.35
C TRP A 652 10.51 0.62 -14.54
N THR A 653 11.14 1.58 -15.25
CA THR A 653 11.84 2.70 -14.62
C THR A 653 11.11 4.02 -14.89
N PRO A 654 10.82 4.82 -13.84
CA PRO A 654 10.25 6.16 -14.01
C PRO A 654 11.28 7.19 -14.49
N TYR A 655 12.56 6.82 -14.62
CA TYR A 655 13.66 7.74 -14.86
C TYR A 655 14.10 7.81 -16.34
N ALA A 656 13.55 6.95 -17.20
CA ALA A 656 13.62 7.10 -18.65
C ALA A 656 12.28 7.65 -19.16
N GLU A 657 12.24 8.93 -19.54
CA GLU A 657 11.01 9.63 -19.92
C GLU A 657 11.00 10.02 -21.40
N LEU A 658 9.93 9.66 -22.11
CA LEU A 658 9.70 10.03 -23.52
C LEU A 658 8.25 10.46 -23.74
N TYR A 659 8.00 11.30 -24.74
CA TYR A 659 6.66 11.47 -25.30
C TYR A 659 6.38 10.40 -26.36
N HIS A 660 5.13 9.98 -26.46
CA HIS A 660 4.65 9.07 -27.51
C HIS A 660 3.36 9.63 -28.10
N HIS A 661 3.41 10.02 -29.37
CA HIS A 661 2.36 10.77 -30.08
C HIS A 661 1.23 9.86 -30.61
N GLU A 662 0.83 8.86 -29.79
CA GLU A 662 -0.01 7.70 -30.10
C GLU A 662 -1.13 7.93 -31.14
N SER A 663 -1.31 6.94 -32.02
CA SER A 663 -2.32 6.89 -33.09
C SER A 663 -2.11 7.89 -34.23
N ALA A 664 -0.95 8.56 -34.30
CA ALA A 664 -0.60 9.36 -35.47
C ALA A 664 -0.51 8.52 -36.75
N SER A 665 -0.11 7.25 -36.69
CA SER A 665 0.03 6.37 -37.88
C SER A 665 -1.06 5.31 -38.04
N ARG A 666 -1.66 4.79 -36.95
CA ARG A 666 -2.50 3.57 -36.97
C ARG A 666 -4.01 3.80 -37.17
N GLY A 667 -4.55 4.97 -36.80
CA GLY A 667 -6.01 5.22 -36.80
C GLY A 667 -6.79 4.42 -35.74
N LYS A 668 -8.13 4.52 -35.73
CA LYS A 668 -9.01 3.81 -34.76
C LYS A 668 -9.28 2.36 -35.17
N GLU A 669 -9.70 1.52 -34.23
CA GLU A 669 -10.22 0.15 -34.44
C GLU A 669 -11.66 0.21 -34.97
N ASP A 670 -11.83 0.67 -36.21
CA ASP A 670 -13.11 1.10 -36.78
C ASP A 670 -13.69 0.18 -37.86
N THR A 671 -12.91 -0.77 -38.38
CA THR A 671 -13.38 -1.75 -39.39
C THR A 671 -13.73 -3.09 -38.75
N LEU A 672 -14.60 -3.88 -39.42
CA LEU A 672 -14.97 -5.22 -38.94
C LEU A 672 -13.76 -6.16 -38.84
N GLU A 673 -12.90 -6.16 -39.85
CA GLU A 673 -11.66 -6.97 -39.88
C GLU A 673 -10.73 -6.66 -38.70
N LYS A 674 -10.53 -5.37 -38.39
CA LYS A 674 -9.72 -4.91 -37.24
C LYS A 674 -10.31 -5.39 -35.92
N ARG A 675 -11.63 -5.28 -35.76
CA ARG A 675 -12.36 -5.73 -34.57
C ARG A 675 -12.33 -7.25 -34.39
N ASP A 676 -12.46 -8.01 -35.48
CA ASP A 676 -12.39 -9.48 -35.43
C ASP A 676 -10.97 -9.96 -35.15
N ARG A 677 -9.93 -9.33 -35.73
CA ARG A 677 -8.52 -9.55 -35.35
C ARG A 677 -8.30 -9.28 -33.86
N PHE A 678 -8.72 -8.11 -33.37
CA PHE A 678 -8.56 -7.76 -31.96
C PHE A 678 -9.28 -8.76 -31.04
N ARG A 679 -10.46 -9.26 -31.43
CA ARG A 679 -11.16 -10.32 -30.68
C ARG A 679 -10.33 -11.61 -30.63
N ALA A 680 -9.78 -12.06 -31.76
CA ALA A 680 -8.94 -13.25 -31.81
C ALA A 680 -7.68 -13.10 -30.94
N GLU A 681 -7.02 -11.93 -30.97
CA GLU A 681 -5.86 -11.63 -30.12
C GLU A 681 -6.22 -11.67 -28.62
N VAL A 682 -7.41 -11.17 -28.24
CA VAL A 682 -7.94 -11.28 -26.87
C VAL A 682 -8.18 -12.73 -26.47
N GLU A 683 -8.82 -13.52 -27.35
CA GLU A 683 -9.10 -14.93 -27.12
C GLU A 683 -7.80 -15.73 -26.94
N HIS A 684 -6.78 -15.47 -27.76
CA HIS A 684 -5.45 -16.07 -27.63
C HIS A 684 -4.80 -15.76 -26.28
N MET A 685 -4.79 -14.48 -25.87
CA MET A 685 -4.23 -14.06 -24.58
C MET A 685 -4.96 -14.72 -23.41
N ARG A 686 -6.28 -14.83 -23.47
CA ARG A 686 -7.08 -15.50 -22.43
C ARG A 686 -6.84 -17.00 -22.37
N ALA A 687 -6.74 -17.65 -23.52
CA ALA A 687 -6.45 -19.09 -23.61
C ALA A 687 -5.05 -19.43 -23.10
N THR A 688 -4.06 -18.56 -23.37
CA THR A 688 -2.65 -18.82 -23.06
C THR A 688 -2.27 -18.38 -21.64
N TRP A 689 -2.75 -17.21 -21.20
CA TRP A 689 -2.28 -16.54 -19.98
C TRP A 689 -3.37 -16.29 -18.93
N GLY A 690 -4.56 -16.88 -19.08
CA GLY A 690 -5.76 -16.59 -18.28
C GLY A 690 -5.52 -16.47 -16.76
N GLU A 691 -4.78 -17.41 -16.16
CA GLU A 691 -4.48 -17.38 -14.72
C GLU A 691 -3.71 -16.12 -14.29
N LEU A 692 -2.68 -15.72 -15.05
CA LEU A 692 -1.91 -14.50 -14.77
C LEU A 692 -2.73 -13.24 -15.06
N LEU A 693 -3.61 -13.28 -16.07
CA LEU A 693 -4.53 -12.16 -16.34
C LEU A 693 -5.50 -11.95 -15.18
N ASP A 694 -5.92 -13.02 -14.51
CA ASP A 694 -6.82 -12.92 -13.36
C ASP A 694 -6.07 -12.57 -12.07
N CYS A 695 -4.80 -12.96 -11.94
CA CYS A 695 -3.98 -12.80 -10.75
C CYS A 695 -2.59 -12.24 -11.06
N ASP A 696 -2.53 -10.98 -11.51
CA ASP A 696 -1.27 -10.26 -11.73
C ASP A 696 -0.50 -10.07 -10.40
N PRO A 697 0.72 -10.62 -10.26
CA PRO A 697 1.54 -10.45 -9.05
C PRO A 697 1.87 -8.99 -8.72
N ALA A 698 1.91 -8.10 -9.72
CA ALA A 698 2.20 -6.68 -9.51
C ALA A 698 0.98 -5.86 -9.08
N TYR A 699 -0.22 -6.46 -9.05
CA TYR A 699 -1.50 -5.77 -8.86
C TYR A 699 -2.44 -6.46 -7.87
N ASN A 700 -2.67 -5.79 -6.75
CA ASN A 700 -3.39 -6.35 -5.60
C ASN A 700 -4.87 -6.69 -5.94
N PRO A 701 -5.41 -7.82 -5.44
CA PRO A 701 -6.81 -8.24 -5.67
C PRO A 701 -7.86 -7.28 -5.10
N ASN A 702 -7.50 -6.42 -4.15
CA ASN A 702 -8.39 -5.39 -3.62
C ASN A 702 -8.56 -4.19 -4.57
N LEU A 703 -7.85 -4.18 -5.72
CA LEU A 703 -7.93 -3.15 -6.75
C LEU A 703 -8.68 -3.64 -7.99
N THR A 704 -9.41 -2.72 -8.63
CA THR A 704 -10.33 -3.01 -9.73
C THR A 704 -9.59 -3.35 -11.04
N LEU A 705 -10.18 -4.24 -11.85
CA LEU A 705 -9.77 -4.52 -13.23
C LEU A 705 -10.64 -3.80 -14.26
N THR A 706 -11.57 -2.95 -13.83
CA THR A 706 -12.47 -2.23 -14.76
C THR A 706 -11.82 -0.96 -15.31
N ILE A 707 -11.01 -0.29 -14.49
CA ILE A 707 -10.29 0.94 -14.82
C ILE A 707 -8.85 0.86 -14.29
N ASN A 708 -7.93 1.58 -14.91
CA ASN A 708 -6.47 1.49 -14.70
C ASN A 708 -5.89 2.56 -13.75
N ASP A 709 -6.66 2.96 -12.73
CA ASP A 709 -6.33 4.06 -11.80
C ASP A 709 -6.03 3.60 -10.37
N PHE A 710 -5.94 2.29 -10.12
CA PHE A 710 -5.69 1.70 -8.79
C PHE A 710 -6.80 2.02 -7.77
N THR A 711 -8.04 2.20 -8.23
CA THR A 711 -9.21 2.29 -7.34
C THR A 711 -9.64 0.91 -6.80
N LEU A 712 -10.46 0.94 -5.75
CA LEU A 712 -10.93 -0.24 -5.03
C LEU A 712 -11.80 -1.15 -5.93
N ALA A 713 -11.58 -2.45 -5.85
CA ALA A 713 -12.51 -3.45 -6.37
C ALA A 713 -13.74 -3.58 -5.47
N LEU A 714 -14.93 -3.68 -6.08
CA LEU A 714 -16.22 -3.77 -5.42
C LEU A 714 -17.07 -4.88 -6.06
N PRO A 715 -17.10 -6.11 -5.51
CA PRO A 715 -16.32 -6.59 -4.36
C PRO A 715 -14.82 -6.76 -4.67
N PRO A 716 -13.96 -6.91 -3.65
CA PRO A 716 -12.59 -7.39 -3.82
C PRO A 716 -12.53 -8.65 -4.68
N ARG A 717 -11.49 -8.76 -5.52
CA ARG A 717 -11.31 -9.94 -6.36
C ARG A 717 -10.90 -11.14 -5.50
N PRO A 718 -11.26 -12.38 -5.90
CA PRO A 718 -10.84 -13.58 -5.19
C PRO A 718 -9.32 -13.65 -5.05
N TRP A 719 -8.85 -14.10 -3.89
CA TRP A 719 -7.45 -14.44 -3.70
C TRP A 719 -7.31 -15.96 -3.71
N PRO A 720 -6.69 -16.56 -4.75
CA PRO A 720 -6.72 -18.01 -4.97
C PRO A 720 -6.00 -18.82 -3.89
N ARG A 721 -5.06 -18.23 -3.14
CA ARG A 721 -4.21 -18.97 -2.18
C ARG A 721 -4.88 -19.23 -0.82
N LEU A 722 -6.04 -18.63 -0.55
CA LEU A 722 -6.77 -18.81 0.72
C LEU A 722 -8.25 -19.16 0.52
N ALA A 723 -8.69 -19.49 -0.70
CA ALA A 723 -10.07 -19.92 -0.97
C ALA A 723 -10.33 -21.33 -0.43
#